data_AF-A0A653Y8G4-F1
#
_entry.id   AF-A0A653Y8G4-F1
#
_cell.length_a   1.000
_cell.length_b   1.000
_cell.length_c   1.000
_cell.angle_alpha   90.00
_cell.angle_beta   90.00
_cell.angle_gamma   90.00
#
_symmetry.space_group_name_H-M   'P 1'
#
loop_
_entity.id
_entity.type
_entity.pdbx_description
1 polymer ?
#
loop_
_entity_poly.entity_id
_entity_poly.type
_entity_poly.pdbx_seq_one_letter_code
_entity_poly.pdbx_strand_id
1 'polypeptide(L)'
;MATGLSFRGEWLFYVAVGAGMALSNSAFAMVSGLFAVTGTGPALVALLVAGVICTVIGAAIGELASMWPSSPAVITYFRAAFGPVAALVLVHAYLLFVVMIAGVESYGFAMVVQAALPAVPPTVSIVVLMSVVVLTNLRGLDLPRRLQILTAFGTMAVLLVTATAALWFLPAPGVTPMRDLTTTAAPAGWAGLPAAIALAIFIYTGFEWVTPVGLSRQAYARRVPIAMLVAIGTLLVTYGLFVAALGTRLPHGLIATSATPQVPLFTALLGSPGIALAVLVGLGAIVSTFNAGIMGGAQLLQALAREGSLPRFVARVQVDTGAPVGAVLVLGSLGLLAALLIAAFDLYLVVGLVGSAIICVIYAAYVGAVERLRRCRPDLARPLSPGSRPAFPQPVAGGEPLGGDRPDAADRGGIAVHRARDRAAGHRPRRRRDPARHAAHALFPLVAGAGGRPRACRCSPVTTPSPVSTPRHARVAVSDGAIVADWAAATCVMPERGFIDLWLYDLPATPPTDTGATDTHTARASRARFELRGLLARALGQSADAVEIVSGARGKPSIRSRGSAPLYFNTSRSGAIALTALARDTELGIDIECHGPDRAPFLCRDHALPDSEVTRRWTRHEALVKGTGFGLSVRAQSPFALSASAGTLQFGGTRWTWRDLRLPDGIAADAALAFCPVEETGRCG
;
A
#
# COMPACT_ATOMS: atom_id res chain seq x y z
N MET A 1 14.03 -11.25 -16.83
CA MET A 1 12.83 -12.03 -17.24
C MET A 1 11.58 -11.35 -16.71
N ALA A 2 10.84 -10.66 -17.58
CA ALA A 2 9.54 -10.10 -17.23
C ALA A 2 8.49 -11.22 -17.17
N THR A 3 8.17 -11.72 -15.98
CA THR A 3 6.98 -12.57 -15.81
C THR A 3 5.76 -11.68 -15.73
N GLY A 4 5.32 -11.16 -16.88
CA GLY A 4 3.96 -10.64 -17.02
C GLY A 4 3.01 -11.79 -16.74
N LEU A 5 2.38 -11.81 -15.58
CA LEU A 5 1.35 -12.80 -15.29
C LEU A 5 0.13 -12.47 -16.13
N SER A 6 -0.52 -13.52 -16.61
CA SER A 6 -1.89 -13.40 -17.10
C SER A 6 -2.77 -12.76 -16.01
N PHE A 7 -3.83 -12.08 -16.42
CA PHE A 7 -4.82 -11.48 -15.52
C PHE A 7 -5.23 -12.41 -14.35
N ARG A 8 -5.35 -13.72 -14.63
CA ARG A 8 -5.67 -14.76 -13.63
C ARG A 8 -4.59 -14.90 -12.55
N GLY A 9 -3.31 -14.85 -12.93
CA GLY A 9 -2.20 -15.00 -12.00
C GLY A 9 -2.02 -13.81 -11.06
N GLU A 10 -2.36 -12.60 -11.50
CA GLU A 10 -2.37 -11.41 -10.64
C GLU A 10 -3.51 -11.48 -9.61
N TRP A 11 -4.71 -11.90 -10.04
CA TRP A 11 -5.85 -12.03 -9.15
C TRP A 11 -5.64 -13.10 -8.07
N LEU A 12 -5.15 -14.29 -8.46
CA LEU A 12 -4.81 -15.36 -7.51
C LEU A 12 -3.75 -14.94 -6.50
N PHE A 13 -2.77 -14.13 -6.92
CA PHE A 13 -1.77 -13.60 -6.01
C PHE A 13 -2.38 -12.70 -4.93
N TYR A 14 -3.28 -11.78 -5.30
CA TYR A 14 -3.91 -10.90 -4.32
C TYR A 14 -4.75 -11.66 -3.29
N VAL A 15 -5.49 -12.67 -3.73
CA VAL A 15 -6.24 -13.56 -2.82
C VAL A 15 -5.27 -14.34 -1.94
N ALA A 16 -4.18 -14.88 -2.51
CA ALA A 16 -3.17 -15.63 -1.76
C ALA A 16 -2.44 -14.76 -0.71
N VAL A 17 -2.20 -13.47 -0.99
CA VAL A 17 -1.61 -12.57 0.00
C VAL A 17 -2.60 -12.29 1.12
N GLY A 18 -3.85 -11.93 0.79
CA GLY A 18 -4.87 -11.62 1.80
C GLY A 18 -5.22 -12.83 2.67
N ALA A 19 -5.51 -13.98 2.06
CA ALA A 19 -5.85 -15.19 2.78
C ALA A 19 -4.63 -15.83 3.44
N GLY A 20 -3.49 -15.87 2.74
CA GLY A 20 -2.27 -16.49 3.24
C GLY A 20 -1.62 -15.72 4.38
N MET A 21 -1.82 -14.41 4.49
CA MET A 21 -1.33 -13.66 5.65
C MET A 21 -2.21 -13.88 6.89
N ALA A 22 -3.52 -14.10 6.71
CA ALA A 22 -4.40 -14.45 7.82
C ALA A 22 -4.25 -15.91 8.26
N LEU A 23 -3.97 -16.82 7.32
CA LEU A 23 -3.69 -18.23 7.56
C LEU A 23 -2.32 -18.41 8.23
N SER A 24 -2.32 -18.28 9.55
CA SER A 24 -1.14 -18.03 10.36
C SER A 24 -1.08 -18.95 11.58
N ASN A 25 0.10 -19.12 12.19
CA ASN A 25 0.24 -19.93 13.40
C ASN A 25 -0.47 -19.28 14.59
N SER A 26 -0.44 -17.95 14.66
CA SER A 26 -1.16 -17.17 15.66
C SER A 26 -2.69 -17.33 15.57
N ALA A 27 -3.25 -17.44 14.37
CA ALA A 27 -4.69 -17.68 14.19
C ALA A 27 -5.14 -19.04 14.76
N PHE A 28 -4.32 -20.09 14.69
CA PHE A 28 -4.65 -21.37 15.34
C PHE A 28 -4.77 -21.24 16.86
N ALA A 29 -3.94 -20.43 17.50
CA ALA A 29 -4.07 -20.16 18.93
C ALA A 29 -5.31 -19.34 19.27
N MET A 30 -5.70 -18.39 18.40
CA MET A 30 -6.95 -17.66 18.58
C MET A 30 -8.16 -18.59 18.42
N VAL A 31 -8.10 -19.61 17.55
CA VAL A 31 -9.10 -20.68 17.52
C VAL A 31 -9.20 -21.38 18.88
N SER A 32 -8.09 -21.77 19.50
CA SER A 32 -8.11 -22.31 20.87
C SER A 32 -8.69 -21.32 21.88
N GLY A 33 -8.39 -20.03 21.73
CA GLY A 33 -8.98 -18.94 22.51
C GLY A 33 -10.51 -18.89 22.39
N LEU A 34 -11.09 -19.12 21.19
CA LEU A 34 -12.54 -19.24 21.03
C LEU A 34 -13.11 -20.35 21.92
N PHE A 35 -12.45 -21.52 21.95
CA PHE A 35 -12.85 -22.64 22.80
C PHE A 35 -12.57 -22.38 24.29
N ALA A 36 -11.60 -21.54 24.65
CA ALA A 36 -11.37 -21.15 26.04
C ALA A 36 -12.53 -20.32 26.62
N VAL A 37 -13.25 -19.56 25.78
CA VAL A 37 -14.37 -18.69 26.21
C VAL A 37 -15.75 -19.21 25.80
N THR A 38 -15.85 -20.16 24.86
CA THR A 38 -17.14 -20.64 24.32
C THR A 38 -17.09 -22.10 23.88
N GLY A 39 -18.26 -22.71 23.68
CA GLY A 39 -18.39 -24.03 23.05
C GLY A 39 -18.38 -23.96 21.51
N THR A 40 -18.51 -25.11 20.86
CA THR A 40 -18.44 -25.25 19.40
C THR A 40 -19.47 -24.40 18.65
N GLY A 41 -20.74 -24.43 19.08
CA GLY A 41 -21.82 -23.65 18.45
C GLY A 41 -21.55 -22.13 18.45
N PRO A 42 -21.37 -21.51 19.63
CA PRO A 42 -21.05 -20.08 19.70
C PRO A 42 -19.73 -19.71 19.02
N ALA A 43 -18.71 -20.59 19.01
CA ALA A 43 -17.46 -20.34 18.29
C ALA A 43 -17.66 -20.23 16.77
N LEU A 44 -18.50 -21.10 16.18
CA LEU A 44 -18.86 -21.02 14.76
C LEU A 44 -19.68 -19.75 14.46
N VAL A 45 -20.61 -19.38 15.34
CA VAL A 45 -21.36 -18.12 15.21
C VAL A 45 -20.44 -16.91 15.32
N ALA A 46 -19.48 -16.92 16.26
CA ALA A 46 -18.49 -15.87 16.40
C ALA A 46 -17.66 -15.70 15.12
N LEU A 47 -17.22 -16.81 14.52
CA LEU A 47 -16.47 -16.80 13.26
C LEU A 47 -17.30 -16.21 12.11
N LEU A 48 -18.57 -16.62 11.97
CA LEU A 48 -19.48 -16.07 10.96
C LEU A 48 -19.70 -14.56 11.14
N VAL A 49 -20.01 -14.14 12.37
CA VAL A 49 -20.25 -12.72 12.70
C VAL A 49 -18.98 -11.89 12.48
N ALA A 50 -17.83 -12.38 12.91
CA ALA A 50 -16.54 -11.73 12.64
C ALA A 50 -16.25 -11.64 11.14
N GLY A 51 -16.55 -12.68 10.35
CA GLY A 51 -16.43 -12.65 8.89
C GLY A 51 -17.31 -11.58 8.24
N VAL A 52 -18.55 -11.40 8.71
CA VAL A 52 -19.44 -10.32 8.25
C VAL A 52 -18.87 -8.96 8.63
N ILE A 53 -18.39 -8.78 9.86
CA ILE A 53 -17.74 -7.53 10.31
C ILE A 53 -16.50 -7.23 9.44
N CYS A 54 -15.63 -8.20 9.22
CA CYS A 54 -14.45 -8.07 8.37
C CYS A 54 -14.80 -7.78 6.90
N THR A 55 -15.95 -8.28 6.40
CA THR A 55 -16.45 -7.94 5.06
C THR A 55 -16.80 -6.46 4.96
N VAL A 56 -17.46 -5.89 5.99
CA VAL A 56 -17.76 -4.45 6.06
C VAL A 56 -16.47 -3.63 6.14
N ILE A 57 -15.52 -4.06 6.97
CA ILE A 57 -14.20 -3.40 7.08
C ILE A 57 -13.46 -3.48 5.76
N GLY A 58 -13.41 -4.65 5.10
CA GLY A 58 -12.77 -4.85 3.80
C GLY A 58 -13.38 -4.00 2.69
N ALA A 59 -14.70 -3.81 2.70
CA ALA A 59 -15.37 -2.86 1.80
C ALA A 59 -14.94 -1.41 2.07
N ALA A 60 -14.83 -1.00 3.35
CA ALA A 60 -14.36 0.32 3.73
C ALA A 60 -12.88 0.55 3.31
N ILE A 61 -12.00 -0.41 3.60
CA ILE A 61 -10.60 -0.39 3.16
C ILE A 61 -10.52 -0.35 1.63
N GLY A 62 -11.38 -1.12 0.94
CA GLY A 62 -11.45 -1.13 -0.52
C GLY A 62 -11.83 0.23 -1.12
N GLU A 63 -12.78 0.94 -0.50
CA GLU A 63 -13.14 2.30 -0.90
C GLU A 63 -11.94 3.26 -0.74
N LEU A 64 -11.28 3.25 0.43
CA LEU A 64 -10.09 4.07 0.68
C LEU A 64 -8.95 3.76 -0.31
N ALA A 65 -8.70 2.47 -0.56
CA ALA A 65 -7.66 2.00 -1.46
C ALA A 65 -7.91 2.43 -2.91
N SER A 66 -9.18 2.50 -3.31
CA SER A 66 -9.57 3.00 -4.64
C SER A 66 -9.38 4.51 -4.79
N MET A 67 -9.51 5.26 -3.69
CA MET A 67 -9.32 6.71 -3.66
C MET A 67 -7.83 7.09 -3.67
N TRP A 68 -7.00 6.37 -2.91
CA TRP A 68 -5.56 6.63 -2.78
C TRP A 68 -4.72 5.37 -3.03
N PRO A 69 -4.52 5.01 -4.31
CA PRO A 69 -3.72 3.84 -4.70
C PRO A 69 -2.22 4.12 -4.46
N SER A 70 -1.76 3.92 -3.23
CA SER A 70 -0.40 4.23 -2.79
C SER A 70 0.15 3.17 -1.82
N SER A 71 1.47 2.94 -1.88
CA SER A 71 2.23 2.21 -0.87
C SER A 71 3.07 3.25 -0.11
N PRO A 72 2.53 3.85 0.98
CA PRO A 72 1.96 3.17 2.15
C PRO A 72 0.52 3.60 2.41
N ALA A 73 -0.39 2.68 2.10
CA ALA A 73 -1.84 2.85 2.16
C ALA A 73 -2.33 3.39 3.52
N VAL A 74 -1.94 2.74 4.62
CA VAL A 74 -2.51 2.96 5.97
C VAL A 74 -2.35 4.41 6.47
N ILE A 75 -1.12 4.93 6.45
CA ILE A 75 -0.84 6.28 6.94
C ILE A 75 -1.54 7.35 6.10
N THR A 76 -1.64 7.12 4.79
CA THR A 76 -2.28 8.03 3.84
C THR A 76 -3.77 8.16 4.15
N TYR A 77 -4.46 7.04 4.40
CA TYR A 77 -5.88 7.05 4.69
C TYR A 77 -6.19 7.73 6.02
N PHE A 78 -5.45 7.39 7.09
CA PHE A 78 -5.67 7.98 8.39
C PHE A 78 -5.29 9.47 8.43
N ARG A 79 -4.25 9.90 7.71
CA ARG A 79 -3.94 11.33 7.58
C ARG A 79 -5.04 12.10 6.86
N ALA A 80 -5.56 11.54 5.76
CA ALA A 80 -6.62 12.16 4.99
C ALA A 80 -7.90 12.34 5.81
N ALA A 81 -8.23 11.35 6.66
CA ALA A 81 -9.44 11.40 7.48
C ALA A 81 -9.26 12.17 8.80
N PHE A 82 -8.22 11.88 9.58
CA PHE A 82 -8.09 12.32 10.97
C PHE A 82 -7.02 13.40 11.21
N GLY A 83 -6.19 13.71 10.22
CA GLY A 83 -5.05 14.62 10.36
C GLY A 83 -3.77 13.93 10.81
N PRO A 84 -2.65 14.67 10.89
CA PRO A 84 -1.31 14.09 11.03
C PRO A 84 -1.06 13.39 12.37
N VAL A 85 -1.49 13.98 13.49
CA VAL A 85 -1.23 13.45 14.85
C VAL A 85 -1.98 12.13 15.07
N ALA A 86 -3.29 12.11 14.81
CA ALA A 86 -4.10 10.91 14.98
C ALA A 86 -3.63 9.77 14.06
N ALA A 87 -3.25 10.09 12.82
CA ALA A 87 -2.69 9.10 11.91
C ALA A 87 -1.36 8.52 12.43
N LEU A 88 -0.51 9.36 13.04
CA LEU A 88 0.74 8.89 13.63
C LEU A 88 0.49 7.91 14.77
N VAL A 89 -0.42 8.22 15.69
CA VAL A 89 -0.79 7.35 16.82
C VAL A 89 -1.33 6.01 16.31
N LEU A 90 -2.28 6.04 15.37
CA LEU A 90 -2.87 4.82 14.80
C LEU A 90 -1.82 3.96 14.08
N VAL A 91 -0.91 4.57 13.33
CA VAL A 91 0.13 3.83 12.63
C VAL A 91 1.14 3.22 13.61
N HIS A 92 1.52 3.91 14.69
CA HIS A 92 2.40 3.32 15.71
C HIS A 92 1.71 2.18 16.47
N ALA A 93 0.43 2.32 16.80
CA ALA A 93 -0.35 1.21 17.36
C ALA A 93 -0.38 0.02 16.40
N TYR A 94 -0.52 0.27 15.09
CA TYR A 94 -0.46 -0.78 14.08
C TYR A 94 0.93 -1.42 13.96
N LEU A 95 2.01 -0.66 14.10
CA LEU A 95 3.37 -1.21 14.16
C LEU A 95 3.62 -2.05 15.41
N LEU A 96 3.14 -1.61 16.56
CA LEU A 96 3.20 -2.36 17.81
C LEU A 96 2.46 -3.71 17.64
N PHE A 97 1.28 -3.68 17.02
CA PHE A 97 0.55 -4.88 16.65
C PHE A 97 1.40 -5.82 15.78
N VAL A 98 2.01 -5.31 14.70
CA VAL A 98 2.85 -6.13 13.80
C VAL A 98 4.00 -6.81 14.55
N VAL A 99 4.68 -6.09 15.46
CA VAL A 99 5.78 -6.63 16.27
C VAL A 99 5.29 -7.73 17.21
N MET A 100 4.18 -7.49 17.91
CA MET A 100 3.62 -8.47 18.84
C MET A 100 3.19 -9.75 18.12
N ILE A 101 2.53 -9.61 16.97
CA ILE A 101 2.06 -10.77 16.21
C ILE A 101 3.21 -11.54 15.57
N ALA A 102 4.28 -10.87 15.12
CA ALA A 102 5.50 -11.59 14.73
C ALA A 102 6.06 -12.46 15.87
N GLY A 103 5.97 -11.98 17.12
CA GLY A 103 6.33 -12.74 18.30
C GLY A 103 5.43 -13.97 18.53
N VAL A 104 4.11 -13.76 18.51
CA VAL A 104 3.09 -14.82 18.65
C VAL A 104 3.27 -15.86 17.55
N GLU A 105 3.40 -15.44 16.29
CA GLU A 105 3.62 -16.32 15.13
C GLU A 105 4.84 -17.25 15.33
N SER A 106 5.95 -16.67 15.78
CA SER A 106 7.22 -17.37 15.97
C SER A 106 7.16 -18.38 17.11
N TYR A 107 6.55 -17.99 18.24
CA TYR A 107 6.32 -18.90 19.36
C TYR A 107 5.36 -20.03 18.98
N GLY A 108 4.26 -19.72 18.28
CA GLY A 108 3.30 -20.70 17.81
C GLY A 108 3.95 -21.77 16.92
N PHE A 109 4.79 -21.36 15.96
CA PHE A 109 5.55 -22.31 15.15
C PHE A 109 6.54 -23.13 15.98
N ALA A 110 7.21 -22.52 16.95
CA ALA A 110 8.13 -23.23 17.83
C ALA A 110 7.42 -24.32 18.66
N MET A 111 6.19 -24.09 19.09
CA MET A 111 5.37 -25.10 19.77
C MET A 111 5.01 -26.28 18.85
N VAL A 112 4.75 -26.02 17.56
CA VAL A 112 4.53 -27.09 16.57
C VAL A 112 5.80 -27.91 16.36
N VAL A 113 6.96 -27.24 16.28
CA VAL A 113 8.26 -27.93 16.17
C VAL A 113 8.54 -28.76 17.42
N GLN A 114 8.26 -28.24 18.61
CA GLN A 114 8.44 -28.97 19.87
C GLN A 114 7.54 -30.21 19.94
N ALA A 115 6.32 -30.16 19.40
CA ALA A 115 5.46 -31.33 19.32
C ALA A 115 6.05 -32.46 18.45
N ALA A 116 6.81 -32.12 17.41
CA ALA A 116 7.52 -33.08 16.57
C ALA A 116 8.88 -33.51 17.14
N LEU A 117 9.57 -32.58 17.81
CA LEU A 117 10.91 -32.74 18.36
C LEU A 117 10.91 -32.30 19.84
N PRO A 118 10.42 -33.13 20.78
CA PRO A 118 10.25 -32.73 22.18
C PRO A 118 11.56 -32.32 22.89
N ALA A 119 12.69 -32.82 22.40
CA ALA A 119 14.02 -32.49 22.93
C ALA A 119 14.49 -31.07 22.55
N VAL A 120 13.85 -30.41 21.57
CA VAL A 120 14.23 -29.06 21.12
C VAL A 120 13.43 -28.01 21.90
N PRO A 121 14.09 -27.14 22.69
CA PRO A 121 13.40 -26.06 23.39
C PRO A 121 12.77 -25.06 22.40
N PRO A 122 11.60 -24.47 22.70
CA PRO A 122 10.94 -23.53 21.79
C PRO A 122 11.80 -22.30 21.47
N THR A 123 12.61 -21.86 22.43
CA THR A 123 13.54 -20.73 22.26
C THR A 123 14.57 -20.96 21.16
N VAL A 124 15.06 -22.20 20.99
CA VAL A 124 15.99 -22.55 19.92
C VAL A 124 15.30 -22.43 18.56
N SER A 125 14.09 -22.99 18.43
CA SER A 125 13.28 -22.90 17.21
C SER A 125 12.96 -21.45 16.84
N ILE A 126 12.65 -20.61 17.82
CA ILE A 126 12.41 -19.16 17.63
C ILE A 126 13.65 -18.46 17.08
N VAL A 127 14.81 -18.66 17.71
CA VAL A 127 16.06 -18.00 17.29
C VAL A 127 16.45 -18.45 15.89
N VAL A 128 16.35 -19.75 15.59
CA VAL A 128 16.65 -20.30 14.25
C VAL A 128 15.69 -19.71 13.22
N LEU A 129 14.39 -19.74 13.46
CA LEU A 129 13.37 -19.19 12.57
C LEU A 129 13.61 -17.69 12.31
N MET A 130 13.76 -16.88 13.35
CA MET A 130 13.97 -15.44 13.21
C MET A 130 15.29 -15.13 12.50
N SER A 131 16.35 -15.90 12.77
CA SER A 131 17.61 -15.76 12.05
C SER A 131 17.43 -16.06 10.57
N VAL A 132 16.73 -17.14 10.21
CA VAL A 132 16.45 -17.50 8.81
C VAL A 132 15.61 -16.42 8.13
N VAL A 133 14.55 -15.94 8.79
CA VAL A 133 13.71 -14.86 8.26
C VAL A 133 14.56 -13.62 8.03
N VAL A 134 15.26 -13.10 9.04
CA VAL A 134 16.09 -11.90 8.91
C VAL A 134 17.15 -12.07 7.82
N LEU A 135 17.89 -13.18 7.81
CA LEU A 135 18.96 -13.42 6.83
C LEU A 135 18.43 -13.52 5.39
N THR A 136 17.26 -14.14 5.20
CA THR A 136 16.62 -14.21 3.87
C THR A 136 16.21 -12.82 3.40
N ASN A 137 15.66 -12.03 4.31
CA ASN A 137 15.24 -10.66 4.05
C ASN A 137 16.38 -9.69 3.77
N LEU A 138 17.49 -9.80 4.50
CA LEU A 138 18.68 -8.99 4.25
C LEU A 138 19.27 -9.25 2.86
N ARG A 139 19.11 -10.48 2.35
CA ARG A 139 19.50 -10.83 0.97
C ARG A 139 18.53 -10.28 -0.09
N GLY A 140 17.47 -9.57 0.29
CA GLY A 140 16.46 -9.03 -0.62
C GLY A 140 15.67 -10.13 -1.33
N LEU A 141 15.65 -11.32 -0.73
CA LEU A 141 14.91 -12.46 -1.27
C LEU A 141 13.46 -12.35 -0.84
N ASP A 142 12.66 -11.66 -1.65
CA ASP A 142 11.21 -11.81 -1.58
C ASP A 142 10.85 -13.18 -2.15
N LEU A 143 9.92 -13.89 -1.49
CA LEU A 143 9.47 -15.18 -1.99
C LEU A 143 8.78 -14.97 -3.34
N PRO A 144 9.15 -15.72 -4.39
CA PRO A 144 8.47 -15.67 -5.67
C PRO A 144 6.96 -15.77 -5.50
N ARG A 145 6.21 -14.93 -6.22
CA ARG A 145 4.74 -14.92 -6.23
C ARG A 145 4.11 -16.30 -6.35
N ARG A 146 4.69 -17.19 -7.17
CA ARG A 146 4.22 -18.57 -7.35
C ARG A 146 4.30 -19.38 -6.05
N LEU A 147 5.38 -19.20 -5.29
CA LEU A 147 5.56 -19.85 -4.00
C LEU A 147 4.60 -19.26 -2.95
N GLN A 148 4.34 -17.94 -2.95
CA GLN A 148 3.29 -17.36 -2.09
C GLN A 148 1.90 -17.96 -2.38
N ILE A 149 1.54 -18.11 -3.67
CA ILE A 149 0.29 -18.76 -4.08
C ILE A 149 0.27 -20.22 -3.61
N LEU A 150 1.38 -20.94 -3.80
CA LEU A 150 1.50 -22.35 -3.42
C LEU A 150 1.37 -22.54 -1.91
N THR A 151 2.08 -21.75 -1.10
CA THR A 151 2.04 -21.90 0.37
C THR A 151 0.67 -21.50 0.92
N ALA A 152 0.08 -20.40 0.46
CA ALA A 152 -1.23 -19.96 0.92
C ALA A 152 -2.34 -20.98 0.57
N PHE A 153 -2.51 -21.30 -0.72
CA PHE A 153 -3.57 -22.22 -1.15
C PHE A 153 -3.27 -23.67 -0.78
N GLY A 154 -2.00 -24.09 -0.77
CA GLY A 154 -1.60 -25.43 -0.36
C GLY A 154 -1.90 -25.69 1.12
N THR A 155 -1.52 -24.76 2.00
CA THR A 155 -1.83 -24.87 3.44
C THR A 155 -3.34 -24.85 3.67
N MET A 156 -4.08 -23.98 2.96
CA MET A 156 -5.53 -23.93 3.03
C MET A 156 -6.19 -25.23 2.54
N ALA A 157 -5.69 -25.82 1.45
CA ALA A 157 -6.18 -27.09 0.92
C ALA A 157 -5.93 -28.25 1.89
N VAL A 158 -4.73 -28.34 2.46
CA VAL A 158 -4.42 -29.36 3.49
C VAL A 158 -5.35 -29.22 4.69
N LEU A 159 -5.58 -27.99 5.15
CA LEU A 159 -6.47 -27.73 6.29
C LEU A 159 -7.93 -28.11 5.96
N LEU A 160 -8.42 -27.78 4.77
CA LEU A 160 -9.76 -28.18 4.30
C LEU A 160 -9.91 -29.70 4.21
N VAL A 161 -8.94 -30.37 3.59
CA VAL A 161 -8.96 -31.84 3.42
C VAL A 161 -8.90 -32.55 4.76
N THR A 162 -8.02 -32.12 5.66
CA THR A 162 -7.88 -32.74 6.98
C THR A 162 -9.08 -32.45 7.89
N ALA A 163 -9.63 -31.23 7.88
CA ALA A 163 -10.83 -30.91 8.65
C ALA A 163 -12.06 -31.68 8.15
N THR A 164 -12.23 -31.78 6.83
CA THR A 164 -13.31 -32.59 6.25
C THR A 164 -13.10 -34.08 6.55
N ALA A 165 -11.90 -34.62 6.34
CA ALA A 165 -11.59 -36.01 6.70
C ALA A 165 -11.83 -36.30 8.18
N ALA A 166 -11.47 -35.38 9.08
CA ALA A 166 -11.77 -35.51 10.50
C ALA A 166 -13.29 -35.59 10.77
N LEU A 167 -14.09 -34.77 10.11
CA LEU A 167 -15.56 -34.84 10.24
C LEU A 167 -16.15 -36.14 9.69
N TRP A 168 -15.47 -36.83 8.78
CA TRP A 168 -15.95 -38.08 8.20
C TRP A 168 -15.45 -39.34 8.91
N PHE A 169 -14.17 -39.37 9.30
CA PHE A 169 -13.50 -40.58 9.75
C PHE A 169 -13.25 -40.66 11.26
N LEU A 170 -13.14 -39.53 11.96
CA LEU A 170 -12.99 -39.58 13.42
C LEU A 170 -14.34 -39.87 14.06
N PRO A 171 -14.43 -40.85 14.97
CA PRO A 171 -15.67 -41.09 15.70
C PRO A 171 -16.03 -39.84 16.52
N ALA A 172 -17.31 -39.49 16.56
CA ALA A 172 -17.79 -38.52 17.54
C ALA A 172 -17.56 -39.13 18.93
N PRO A 173 -16.95 -38.40 19.88
CA PRO A 173 -16.71 -38.93 21.21
C PRO A 173 -18.05 -39.16 21.93
N GLY A 174 -18.64 -40.34 21.81
CA GLY A 174 -19.78 -40.86 22.59
C GLY A 174 -21.06 -40.01 22.68
N VAL A 175 -21.16 -38.88 21.97
CA VAL A 175 -22.22 -37.89 22.11
C VAL A 175 -22.72 -37.49 20.72
N THR A 176 -24.05 -37.45 20.56
CA THR A 176 -24.72 -37.28 19.26
C THR A 176 -24.45 -35.90 18.61
N PRO A 177 -24.36 -35.83 17.27
CA PRO A 177 -23.97 -34.60 16.55
C PRO A 177 -24.90 -33.39 16.76
N MET A 178 -26.15 -33.58 17.20
CA MET A 178 -27.10 -32.50 17.50
C MET A 178 -26.96 -31.92 18.92
N ARG A 179 -26.26 -32.60 19.84
CA ARG A 179 -26.18 -32.18 21.24
C ARG A 179 -25.04 -31.18 21.49
N ASP A 180 -23.99 -31.16 20.67
CA ASP A 180 -22.82 -30.27 20.85
C ASP A 180 -22.88 -28.87 20.21
N LEU A 181 -23.82 -28.62 19.31
CA LEU A 181 -24.09 -27.25 18.84
C LEU A 181 -24.81 -26.41 19.91
N THR A 182 -25.38 -27.07 20.92
CA THR A 182 -26.10 -26.47 22.05
C THR A 182 -25.40 -26.68 23.40
N THR A 183 -24.31 -27.48 23.48
CA THR A 183 -23.65 -27.78 24.76
C THR A 183 -22.90 -26.60 25.36
N THR A 184 -23.10 -26.46 26.66
CA THR A 184 -22.38 -25.59 27.61
C THR A 184 -21.04 -26.21 28.05
N ALA A 185 -20.36 -26.96 27.18
CA ALA A 185 -19.10 -27.62 27.56
C ALA A 185 -18.00 -26.61 27.95
N ALA A 186 -18.13 -25.36 27.51
CA ALA A 186 -17.36 -24.22 27.99
C ALA A 186 -18.11 -23.48 29.12
N PRO A 187 -17.41 -23.01 30.18
CA PRO A 187 -18.03 -22.38 31.36
C PRO A 187 -19.00 -21.23 31.04
N ALA A 188 -18.74 -20.47 29.98
CA ALA A 188 -19.57 -19.33 29.58
C ALA A 188 -20.56 -19.62 28.43
N GLY A 189 -20.46 -20.76 27.73
CA GLY A 189 -21.37 -21.13 26.63
C GLY A 189 -21.62 -19.99 25.64
N TRP A 190 -22.89 -19.59 25.49
CA TRP A 190 -23.31 -18.46 24.64
C TRP A 190 -23.00 -17.08 25.25
N ALA A 191 -22.84 -16.97 26.56
CA ALA A 191 -22.49 -15.71 27.21
C ALA A 191 -21.07 -15.23 26.87
N GLY A 192 -20.17 -16.16 26.48
CA GLY A 192 -18.84 -15.85 25.98
C GLY A 192 -18.79 -15.33 24.53
N LEU A 193 -19.93 -15.31 23.81
CA LEU A 193 -19.99 -14.94 22.39
C LEU A 193 -19.35 -13.56 22.08
N PRO A 194 -19.53 -12.49 22.86
CA PRO A 194 -18.88 -11.20 22.57
C PRO A 194 -17.35 -11.28 22.59
N ALA A 195 -16.78 -12.02 23.55
CA ALA A 195 -15.33 -12.23 23.64
C ALA A 195 -14.83 -13.11 22.47
N ALA A 196 -15.60 -14.14 22.11
CA ALA A 196 -15.29 -14.98 20.96
C ALA A 196 -15.33 -14.20 19.64
N ILE A 197 -16.27 -13.26 19.45
CA ILE A 197 -16.31 -12.42 18.24
C ILE A 197 -15.03 -11.56 18.15
N ALA A 198 -14.58 -10.98 19.26
CA ALA A 198 -13.35 -10.19 19.27
C ALA A 198 -12.13 -11.02 18.85
N LEU A 199 -11.98 -12.22 19.42
CA LEU A 199 -10.92 -13.17 19.06
C LEU A 199 -11.05 -13.65 17.60
N ALA A 200 -12.27 -13.87 17.11
CA ALA A 200 -12.53 -14.32 15.75
C ALA A 200 -12.17 -13.26 14.70
N ILE A 201 -12.29 -11.96 15.02
CA ILE A 201 -11.82 -10.88 14.12
C ILE A 201 -10.31 -11.02 13.85
N PHE A 202 -9.53 -11.43 14.87
CA PHE A 202 -8.10 -11.66 14.68
C PHE A 202 -7.80 -12.75 13.66
N ILE A 203 -8.60 -13.83 13.63
CA ILE A 203 -8.40 -14.96 12.70
C ILE A 203 -8.47 -14.50 11.22
N TYR A 204 -9.17 -13.41 10.94
CA TYR A 204 -9.23 -12.82 9.60
C TYR A 204 -8.11 -11.82 9.31
N THR A 205 -7.39 -11.35 10.33
CA THR A 205 -6.42 -10.27 10.19
C THR A 205 -5.29 -10.67 9.25
N GLY A 206 -5.02 -9.83 8.24
CA GLY A 206 -4.13 -10.18 7.14
C GLY A 206 -4.78 -9.92 5.77
N PHE A 207 -6.11 -9.97 5.68
CA PHE A 207 -6.83 -9.74 4.42
C PHE A 207 -6.50 -8.37 3.81
N GLU A 208 -6.28 -7.34 4.64
CA GLU A 208 -5.99 -5.96 4.27
C GLU A 208 -4.56 -5.75 3.72
N TRP A 209 -3.66 -6.70 3.97
CA TRP A 209 -2.26 -6.64 3.53
C TRP A 209 -2.09 -6.90 2.04
N VAL A 210 -3.17 -7.17 1.33
CA VAL A 210 -3.21 -7.05 -0.13
C VAL A 210 -3.06 -5.59 -0.59
N THR A 211 -3.39 -4.61 0.26
CA THR A 211 -3.36 -3.19 -0.14
C THR A 211 -1.98 -2.66 -0.47
N PRO A 212 -0.88 -2.92 0.28
CA PRO A 212 0.43 -2.38 -0.07
C PRO A 212 1.06 -3.07 -1.30
N VAL A 213 0.61 -4.28 -1.66
CA VAL A 213 1.18 -5.09 -2.75
C VAL A 213 0.48 -4.89 -4.09
N GLY A 214 -0.50 -3.98 -4.17
CA GLY A 214 -1.23 -3.69 -5.41
C GLY A 214 -0.28 -3.17 -6.49
N LEU A 215 -0.27 -3.84 -7.65
CA LEU A 215 0.74 -3.63 -8.71
C LEU A 215 0.40 -2.50 -9.69
N SER A 216 -0.88 -2.12 -9.76
CA SER A 216 -1.34 -1.12 -10.72
C SER A 216 -2.53 -0.35 -10.16
N ARG A 217 -2.71 0.89 -10.62
CA ARG A 217 -3.87 1.72 -10.26
C ARG A 217 -5.20 1.03 -10.58
N GLN A 218 -5.27 0.28 -11.68
CA GLN A 218 -6.45 -0.49 -12.06
C GLN A 218 -6.74 -1.64 -11.09
N ALA A 219 -5.70 -2.24 -10.48
CA ALA A 219 -5.88 -3.25 -9.46
C ALA A 219 -6.59 -2.69 -8.22
N TYR A 220 -6.22 -1.49 -7.76
CA TYR A 220 -6.88 -0.80 -6.63
C TYR A 220 -8.34 -0.44 -6.91
N ALA A 221 -8.71 -0.25 -8.18
CA ALA A 221 -10.08 0.11 -8.56
C ALA A 221 -11.07 -1.06 -8.41
N ARG A 222 -10.62 -2.32 -8.51
CA ARG A 222 -11.51 -3.50 -8.40
C ARG A 222 -10.84 -4.76 -7.85
N ARG A 223 -9.66 -5.13 -8.34
CA ARG A 223 -9.04 -6.43 -8.03
C ARG A 223 -8.64 -6.55 -6.57
N VAL A 224 -7.96 -5.54 -6.01
CA VAL A 224 -7.53 -5.52 -4.62
C VAL A 224 -8.74 -5.57 -3.67
N PRO A 225 -9.79 -4.75 -3.85
CA PRO A 225 -10.98 -4.81 -3.00
C PRO A 225 -11.74 -6.14 -3.09
N ILE A 226 -11.96 -6.67 -4.30
CA ILE A 226 -12.63 -7.96 -4.46
C ILE A 226 -11.78 -9.09 -3.87
N ALA A 227 -10.46 -9.06 -4.03
CA ALA A 227 -9.57 -10.06 -3.46
C ALA A 227 -9.63 -10.11 -1.93
N MET A 228 -9.77 -8.96 -1.25
CA MET A 228 -10.00 -8.93 0.21
C MET A 228 -11.26 -9.69 0.59
N LEU A 229 -12.38 -9.43 -0.09
CA LEU A 229 -13.66 -10.07 0.20
C LEU A 229 -13.63 -11.58 -0.09
N VAL A 230 -12.99 -11.97 -1.20
CA VAL A 230 -12.78 -13.38 -1.53
C VAL A 230 -11.89 -14.07 -0.49
N ALA A 231 -10.82 -13.42 -0.03
CA ALA A 231 -9.95 -13.93 1.02
C ALA A 231 -10.74 -14.18 2.32
N ILE A 232 -11.56 -13.22 2.76
CA ILE A 232 -12.44 -13.37 3.93
C ILE A 232 -13.39 -14.57 3.75
N GLY A 233 -14.01 -14.71 2.57
CA GLY A 233 -14.88 -15.85 2.27
C GLY A 233 -14.14 -17.19 2.33
N THR A 234 -12.93 -17.26 1.75
CA THR A 234 -12.12 -18.49 1.79
C THR A 234 -11.66 -18.84 3.21
N LEU A 235 -11.35 -17.83 4.03
CA LEU A 235 -10.99 -18.02 5.43
C LEU A 235 -12.18 -18.50 6.26
N LEU A 236 -13.38 -17.95 6.03
CA LEU A 236 -14.60 -18.39 6.71
C LEU A 236 -14.88 -19.87 6.46
N VAL A 237 -14.77 -20.34 5.22
CA VAL A 237 -14.96 -21.76 4.89
C VAL A 237 -13.88 -22.63 5.54
N THR A 238 -12.62 -22.21 5.43
CA THR A 238 -11.47 -22.98 5.93
C THR A 238 -11.47 -23.09 7.44
N TYR A 239 -11.50 -21.96 8.15
CA TYR A 239 -11.54 -21.96 9.61
C TYR A 239 -12.87 -22.45 10.15
N GLY A 240 -13.98 -22.27 9.44
CA GLY A 240 -15.29 -22.81 9.84
C GLY A 240 -15.27 -24.33 9.88
N LEU A 241 -14.76 -24.98 8.83
CA LEU A 241 -14.60 -26.43 8.79
C LEU A 241 -13.59 -26.91 9.86
N PHE A 242 -12.49 -26.19 10.05
CA PHE A 242 -11.49 -26.54 11.05
C PHE A 242 -12.05 -26.45 12.49
N VAL A 243 -12.75 -25.36 12.83
CA VAL A 243 -13.42 -25.16 14.13
C VAL A 243 -14.50 -26.22 14.35
N ALA A 244 -15.29 -26.55 13.32
CA ALA A 244 -16.29 -27.61 13.41
C ALA A 244 -15.64 -28.99 13.64
N ALA A 245 -14.54 -29.29 12.95
CA ALA A 245 -13.79 -30.53 13.13
C ALA A 245 -13.22 -30.63 14.56
N LEU A 246 -12.56 -29.58 15.04
CA LEU A 246 -12.04 -29.53 16.41
C LEU A 246 -13.17 -29.77 17.43
N GLY A 247 -14.20 -28.93 17.38
CA GLY A 247 -15.23 -28.90 18.41
C GLY A 247 -16.20 -30.07 18.43
N THR A 248 -16.25 -30.89 17.36
CA THR A 248 -17.10 -32.10 17.30
C THR A 248 -16.31 -33.40 17.39
N ARG A 249 -14.99 -33.37 17.20
CA ARG A 249 -14.15 -34.58 17.15
C ARG A 249 -13.13 -34.68 18.25
N LEU A 250 -12.79 -33.57 18.92
CA LEU A 250 -11.84 -33.57 20.03
C LEU A 250 -12.49 -33.15 21.35
N PRO A 251 -11.96 -33.63 22.50
CA PRO A 251 -12.38 -33.14 23.81
C PRO A 251 -12.13 -31.64 23.98
N HIS A 252 -13.11 -30.92 24.53
CA HIS A 252 -13.06 -29.47 24.68
C HIS A 252 -11.80 -28.96 25.41
N GLY A 253 -11.43 -29.60 26.53
CA GLY A 253 -10.25 -29.22 27.32
C GLY A 253 -8.94 -29.35 26.55
N LEU A 254 -8.84 -30.30 25.61
CA LEU A 254 -7.67 -30.48 24.75
C LEU A 254 -7.52 -29.33 23.75
N ILE A 255 -8.64 -28.75 23.29
CA ILE A 255 -8.63 -27.64 22.34
C ILE A 255 -8.34 -26.33 23.07
N ALA A 256 -9.09 -26.04 24.13
CA ALA A 256 -9.04 -24.78 24.86
C ALA A 256 -7.67 -24.46 25.48
N THR A 257 -6.87 -25.49 25.77
CA THR A 257 -5.53 -25.35 26.38
C THR A 257 -4.38 -25.55 25.39
N SER A 258 -4.67 -25.91 24.13
CA SER A 258 -3.62 -26.19 23.15
C SER A 258 -3.19 -24.92 22.43
N ALA A 259 -1.90 -24.60 22.46
CA ALA A 259 -1.31 -23.54 21.64
C ALA A 259 -1.36 -23.84 20.13
N THR A 260 -1.50 -25.13 19.77
CA THR A 260 -1.40 -25.64 18.40
C THR A 260 -2.50 -26.68 18.15
N PRO A 261 -3.78 -26.28 18.09
CA PRO A 261 -4.92 -27.21 18.02
C PRO A 261 -4.94 -28.08 16.75
N GLN A 262 -4.21 -27.69 15.70
CA GLN A 262 -4.01 -28.49 14.51
C GLN A 262 -3.20 -29.78 14.78
N VAL A 263 -2.27 -29.76 15.76
CA VAL A 263 -1.47 -30.94 16.13
C VAL A 263 -2.34 -32.08 16.68
N PRO A 264 -3.17 -31.90 17.73
CA PRO A 264 -4.01 -32.97 18.23
C PRO A 264 -5.06 -33.41 17.21
N LEU A 265 -5.59 -32.50 16.36
CA LEU A 265 -6.53 -32.89 15.30
C LEU A 265 -5.88 -33.82 14.28
N PHE A 266 -4.71 -33.45 13.76
CA PHE A 266 -4.03 -34.25 12.75
C PHE A 266 -3.50 -35.56 13.35
N THR A 267 -3.06 -35.53 14.60
CA THR A 267 -2.60 -36.73 15.32
C THR A 267 -3.76 -37.70 15.57
N ALA A 268 -4.94 -37.19 15.94
CA ALA A 268 -6.13 -38.03 16.08
C ALA A 268 -6.54 -38.66 14.74
N LEU A 269 -6.43 -37.92 13.64
CA LEU A 269 -6.82 -38.39 12.31
C LEU A 269 -5.82 -39.37 11.68
N LEU A 270 -4.52 -39.10 11.80
CA LEU A 270 -3.46 -39.76 11.03
C LEU A 270 -2.44 -40.52 11.91
N GLY A 271 -2.56 -40.48 13.23
CA GLY A 271 -1.54 -40.97 14.16
C GLY A 271 -0.27 -40.10 14.13
N SER A 272 0.89 -40.70 14.40
CA SER A 272 2.19 -40.00 14.43
C SER A 272 2.51 -39.18 13.17
N PRO A 273 2.20 -39.64 11.93
CA PRO A 273 2.34 -38.80 10.72
C PRO A 273 1.58 -37.46 10.77
N GLY A 274 0.51 -37.36 11.56
CA GLY A 274 -0.24 -36.13 11.76
C GLY A 274 0.59 -35.00 12.37
N ILE A 275 1.58 -35.32 13.20
CA ILE A 275 2.50 -34.34 13.79
C ILE A 275 3.41 -33.74 12.69
N ALA A 276 3.95 -34.58 11.80
CA ALA A 276 4.75 -34.11 10.67
C ALA A 276 3.92 -33.23 9.72
N LEU A 277 2.65 -33.58 9.51
CA LEU A 277 1.74 -32.74 8.73
C LEU A 277 1.48 -31.39 9.42
N ALA A 278 1.35 -31.35 10.74
CA ALA A 278 1.20 -30.12 11.49
C ALA A 278 2.43 -29.21 11.34
N VAL A 279 3.65 -29.77 11.36
CA VAL A 279 4.89 -29.02 11.07
C VAL A 279 4.87 -28.47 9.65
N LEU A 280 4.46 -29.27 8.65
CA LEU A 280 4.38 -28.81 7.26
C LEU A 280 3.38 -27.65 7.10
N VAL A 281 2.21 -27.76 7.72
CA VAL A 281 1.19 -26.70 7.74
C VAL A 281 1.71 -25.45 8.45
N GLY A 282 2.36 -25.62 9.61
CA GLY A 282 2.95 -24.51 10.36
C GLY A 282 4.07 -23.80 9.58
N LEU A 283 4.86 -24.54 8.80
CA LEU A 283 5.89 -23.99 7.93
C LEU A 283 5.27 -23.25 6.73
N GLY A 284 4.23 -23.83 6.11
CA GLY A 284 3.49 -23.17 5.03
C GLY A 284 2.85 -21.86 5.48
N ALA A 285 2.24 -21.85 6.67
CA ALA A 285 1.69 -20.66 7.31
C ALA A 285 2.78 -19.61 7.52
N ILE A 286 3.88 -19.96 8.21
CA ILE A 286 4.91 -18.97 8.57
C ILE A 286 5.63 -18.36 7.36
N VAL A 287 5.90 -19.18 6.34
CA VAL A 287 6.50 -18.71 5.09
C VAL A 287 5.57 -17.71 4.40
N SER A 288 4.26 -17.96 4.43
CA SER A 288 3.25 -17.07 3.85
C SER A 288 3.11 -15.76 4.64
N THR A 289 2.99 -15.82 5.98
CA THR A 289 2.83 -14.63 6.84
C THR A 289 4.05 -13.72 6.80
N PHE A 290 5.25 -14.26 7.01
CA PHE A 290 6.44 -13.42 7.03
C PHE A 290 6.67 -12.80 5.66
N ASN A 291 6.56 -13.56 4.57
CA ASN A 291 6.73 -13.01 3.22
C ASN A 291 5.76 -11.86 2.92
N ALA A 292 4.47 -12.03 3.22
CA ALA A 292 3.48 -10.95 3.07
C ALA A 292 3.77 -9.75 3.98
N GLY A 293 4.16 -10.02 5.23
CA GLY A 293 4.53 -9.00 6.22
C GLY A 293 5.77 -8.19 5.81
N ILE A 294 6.73 -8.80 5.13
CA ILE A 294 7.92 -8.11 4.59
C ILE A 294 7.51 -7.19 3.44
N MET A 295 6.76 -7.72 2.47
CA MET A 295 6.34 -6.97 1.28
C MET A 295 5.61 -5.68 1.66
N GLY A 296 4.79 -5.67 2.72
CA GLY A 296 4.08 -4.47 3.19
C GLY A 296 4.74 -3.72 4.36
N GLY A 297 5.33 -4.43 5.31
CA GLY A 297 5.66 -3.91 6.63
C GLY A 297 6.97 -3.15 6.64
N ALA A 298 7.95 -3.63 5.88
CA ALA A 298 9.19 -2.92 5.67
C ALA A 298 8.96 -1.59 4.92
N GLN A 299 8.00 -1.57 3.97
CA GLN A 299 7.62 -0.36 3.24
C GLN A 299 6.97 0.68 4.17
N LEU A 300 6.11 0.24 5.09
CA LEU A 300 5.49 1.10 6.10
C LEU A 300 6.54 1.74 7.03
N LEU A 301 7.50 0.97 7.54
CA LEU A 301 8.59 1.48 8.38
C LEU A 301 9.47 2.48 7.63
N GLN A 302 9.83 2.18 6.39
CA GLN A 302 10.63 3.08 5.57
C GLN A 302 9.92 4.40 5.29
N ALA A 303 8.61 4.36 5.06
CA ALA A 303 7.83 5.56 4.84
C ALA A 303 7.85 6.47 6.07
N LEU A 304 7.65 5.90 7.26
CA LEU A 304 7.73 6.63 8.53
C LEU A 304 9.12 7.20 8.81
N ALA A 305 10.17 6.43 8.50
CA ALA A 305 11.54 6.88 8.66
C ALA A 305 11.89 8.04 7.69
N ARG A 306 11.39 8.00 6.45
CA ARG A 306 11.54 9.08 5.47
C ARG A 306 10.78 10.35 5.85
N GLU A 307 9.69 10.20 6.60
CA GLU A 307 8.93 11.32 7.15
C GLU A 307 9.51 11.86 8.47
N GLY A 308 10.64 11.31 8.94
CA GLY A 308 11.31 11.75 10.16
C GLY A 308 10.68 11.24 11.46
N SER A 309 9.69 10.34 11.38
CA SER A 309 9.04 9.74 12.55
C SER A 309 9.86 8.63 13.21
N LEU A 310 10.82 8.05 12.49
CA LEU A 310 11.71 7.00 12.98
C LEU A 310 13.17 7.39 12.70
N PRO A 311 14.14 6.81 13.43
CA PRO A 311 15.56 7.08 13.18
C PRO A 311 15.95 6.85 11.72
N ARG A 312 16.84 7.71 11.20
CA ARG A 312 17.25 7.69 9.77
C ARG A 312 17.76 6.32 9.31
N PHE A 313 18.34 5.52 10.20
CA PHE A 313 18.85 4.19 9.85
C PHE A 313 17.73 3.21 9.42
N VAL A 314 16.49 3.41 9.86
CA VAL A 314 15.34 2.54 9.50
C VAL A 314 14.98 2.68 8.02
N ALA A 315 15.23 3.85 7.43
CA ALA A 315 15.05 4.10 6.00
C ALA A 315 16.13 3.45 5.12
N ARG A 316 17.16 2.83 5.71
CA ARG A 316 18.28 2.23 4.98
C ARG A 316 17.83 1.08 4.10
N VAL A 317 18.34 1.09 2.87
CA VAL A 317 18.19 0.03 1.89
C VAL A 317 19.58 -0.44 1.48
N GLN A 318 19.79 -1.75 1.40
CA GLN A 318 20.98 -2.32 0.78
C GLN A 318 20.95 -2.11 -0.72
N VAL A 319 22.11 -1.72 -1.24
CA VAL A 319 22.32 -1.30 -2.63
C VAL A 319 22.14 -2.49 -3.57
N ASP A 320 22.87 -3.57 -3.31
CA ASP A 320 23.00 -4.70 -4.22
C ASP A 320 21.73 -5.56 -4.27
N THR A 321 21.06 -5.70 -3.13
CA THR A 321 19.87 -6.55 -2.98
C THR A 321 18.56 -5.77 -3.01
N GLY A 322 18.61 -4.44 -2.89
CA GLY A 322 17.41 -3.61 -2.70
C GLY A 322 16.71 -3.82 -1.35
N ALA A 323 17.28 -4.63 -0.46
CA ALA A 323 16.65 -5.04 0.79
C ALA A 323 16.51 -3.89 1.79
N PRO A 324 15.36 -3.75 2.47
CA PRO A 324 15.12 -2.70 3.46
C PRO A 324 15.82 -2.99 4.81
N VAL A 325 17.15 -3.08 4.83
CA VAL A 325 17.97 -3.56 5.97
C VAL A 325 17.59 -2.92 7.30
N GLY A 326 17.41 -1.60 7.35
CA GLY A 326 17.06 -0.92 8.59
C GLY A 326 15.73 -1.39 9.17
N ALA A 327 14.70 -1.46 8.32
CA ALA A 327 13.37 -1.93 8.70
C ALA A 327 13.38 -3.43 9.06
N VAL A 328 14.10 -4.26 8.30
CA VAL A 328 14.24 -5.70 8.56
C VAL A 328 14.90 -5.97 9.90
N LEU A 329 16.00 -5.27 10.23
CA LEU A 329 16.69 -5.45 11.50
C LEU A 329 15.82 -4.99 12.68
N VAL A 330 15.10 -3.88 12.55
CA VAL A 330 14.20 -3.40 13.61
C VAL A 330 13.03 -4.36 13.82
N LEU A 331 12.32 -4.75 12.76
CA LEU A 331 11.20 -5.69 12.87
C LEU A 331 11.66 -7.06 13.35
N GLY A 332 12.79 -7.55 12.84
CA GLY A 332 13.35 -8.84 13.21
C GLY A 332 13.83 -8.88 14.66
N SER A 333 14.54 -7.85 15.12
CA SER A 333 15.01 -7.78 16.52
C SER A 333 13.86 -7.59 17.51
N LEU A 334 12.90 -6.70 17.22
CA LEU A 334 11.74 -6.51 18.07
C LEU A 334 10.80 -7.73 18.06
N GLY A 335 10.62 -8.38 16.91
CA GLY A 335 9.85 -9.62 16.78
C GLY A 335 10.50 -10.78 17.52
N LEU A 336 11.83 -10.93 17.42
CA LEU A 336 12.58 -11.91 18.20
C LEU A 336 12.46 -11.64 19.70
N LEU A 337 12.62 -10.38 20.13
CA LEU A 337 12.44 -10.00 21.53
C LEU A 337 11.02 -10.34 22.01
N ALA A 338 10.00 -9.97 21.23
CA ALA A 338 8.60 -10.30 21.55
C ALA A 338 8.39 -11.82 21.67
N ALA A 339 8.92 -12.61 20.74
CA ALA A 339 8.82 -14.08 20.77
C ALA A 339 9.50 -14.67 22.03
N LEU A 340 10.68 -14.18 22.39
CA LEU A 340 11.41 -14.63 23.58
C LEU A 340 10.70 -14.24 24.88
N LEU A 341 10.13 -13.03 24.96
CA LEU A 341 9.32 -12.60 26.10
C LEU A 341 8.04 -13.44 26.23
N ILE A 342 7.36 -13.71 25.10
CA ILE A 342 6.19 -14.60 25.08
C ILE A 342 6.56 -15.98 25.62
N ALA A 343 7.68 -16.55 25.17
CA ALA A 343 8.15 -17.85 25.63
C ALA A 343 8.55 -17.86 27.11
N ALA A 344 9.22 -16.80 27.59
CA ALA A 344 9.72 -16.71 28.95
C ALA A 344 8.62 -16.53 30.00
N PHE A 345 7.54 -15.83 29.64
CA PHE A 345 6.46 -15.45 30.56
C PHE A 345 5.12 -16.14 30.26
N ASP A 346 5.10 -17.08 29.32
CA ASP A 346 3.90 -17.79 28.83
C ASP A 346 2.76 -16.85 28.42
N LEU A 347 3.11 -15.77 27.71
CA LEU A 347 2.17 -14.68 27.38
C LEU A 347 1.40 -14.92 26.07
N TYR A 348 1.37 -16.15 25.55
CA TYR A 348 0.97 -16.41 24.16
C TYR A 348 -0.46 -15.95 23.85
N LEU A 349 -1.44 -16.39 24.64
CA LEU A 349 -2.84 -15.98 24.48
C LEU A 349 -3.05 -14.51 24.87
N VAL A 350 -2.35 -14.01 25.89
CA VAL A 350 -2.47 -12.63 26.38
C VAL A 350 -2.03 -11.64 25.31
N VAL A 351 -0.85 -11.84 24.72
CA VAL A 351 -0.33 -10.98 23.65
C VAL A 351 -1.20 -11.08 22.40
N GLY A 352 -1.69 -12.29 22.07
CA GLY A 352 -2.67 -12.46 21.00
C GLY A 352 -3.96 -11.65 21.24
N LEU A 353 -4.51 -11.68 22.45
CA LEU A 353 -5.72 -10.93 22.82
C LEU A 353 -5.48 -9.41 22.79
N VAL A 354 -4.35 -8.93 23.33
CA VAL A 354 -3.97 -7.51 23.25
C VAL A 354 -3.81 -7.08 21.79
N GLY A 355 -3.17 -7.92 20.96
CA GLY A 355 -3.08 -7.70 19.52
C GLY A 355 -4.46 -7.62 18.86
N SER A 356 -5.37 -8.53 19.21
CA SER A 356 -6.77 -8.52 18.77
C SER A 356 -7.50 -7.23 19.15
N ALA A 357 -7.27 -6.71 20.36
CA ALA A 357 -7.87 -5.45 20.78
C ALA A 357 -7.33 -4.26 19.96
N ILE A 358 -6.01 -4.22 19.70
CA ILE A 358 -5.40 -3.17 18.89
C ILE A 358 -5.93 -3.22 17.46
N ILE A 359 -5.98 -4.39 16.82
CA ILE A 359 -6.46 -4.47 15.44
C ILE A 359 -7.94 -4.08 15.34
N CYS A 360 -8.78 -4.41 16.33
CA CYS A 360 -10.16 -3.92 16.39
C CYS A 360 -10.23 -2.39 16.41
N VAL A 361 -9.35 -1.71 17.16
CA VAL A 361 -9.26 -0.24 17.16
C VAL A 361 -8.82 0.29 15.79
N ILE A 362 -7.84 -0.35 15.16
CA ILE A 362 -7.39 0.02 13.81
C ILE A 362 -8.50 -0.16 12.77
N TYR A 363 -9.24 -1.26 12.81
CA TYR A 363 -10.38 -1.53 11.94
C TYR A 363 -11.54 -0.55 12.16
N ALA A 364 -11.84 -0.21 13.41
CA ALA A 364 -12.78 0.85 13.72
C ALA A 364 -12.32 2.20 13.13
N ALA A 365 -11.00 2.50 13.17
CA ALA A 365 -10.44 3.69 12.55
C ALA A 365 -10.56 3.68 11.01
N TYR A 366 -10.41 2.54 10.34
CA TYR A 366 -10.65 2.43 8.89
C TYR A 366 -12.09 2.75 8.52
N VAL A 367 -13.06 2.16 9.23
CA VAL A 367 -14.49 2.42 9.01
C VAL A 367 -14.81 3.89 9.31
N GLY A 368 -14.30 4.40 10.44
CA GLY A 368 -14.45 5.81 10.82
C GLY A 368 -13.82 6.77 9.81
N ALA A 369 -12.70 6.38 9.18
CA ALA A 369 -12.04 7.19 8.15
C ALA A 369 -12.92 7.35 6.91
N VAL A 370 -13.50 6.25 6.42
CA VAL A 370 -14.45 6.28 5.30
C VAL A 370 -15.66 7.15 5.65
N GLU A 371 -16.27 6.92 6.81
CA GLU A 371 -17.49 7.63 7.19
C GLU A 371 -17.23 9.13 7.36
N ARG A 372 -16.12 9.51 7.98
CA ARG A 372 -15.71 10.91 8.09
C ARG A 372 -15.46 11.53 6.72
N LEU A 373 -14.79 10.83 5.81
CA LEU A 373 -14.53 11.32 4.45
C LEU A 373 -15.81 11.46 3.63
N ARG A 374 -16.79 10.55 3.78
CA ARG A 374 -18.12 10.66 3.17
C ARG A 374 -18.85 11.93 3.58
N ARG A 375 -18.74 12.31 4.86
CA ARG A 375 -19.38 13.53 5.40
C ARG A 375 -18.61 14.81 5.08
N CYS A 376 -17.29 14.81 5.25
CA CYS A 376 -16.47 16.03 5.16
C CYS A 376 -15.99 16.34 3.74
N ARG A 377 -15.87 15.32 2.86
CA ARG A 377 -15.40 15.47 1.48
C ARG A 377 -16.25 14.60 0.53
N PRO A 378 -17.54 14.95 0.36
CA PRO A 378 -18.46 14.17 -0.48
C PRO A 378 -18.09 14.23 -1.97
N ASP A 379 -17.33 15.23 -2.38
CA ASP A 379 -16.87 15.53 -3.74
C ASP A 379 -15.75 14.60 -4.25
N LEU A 380 -15.04 13.90 -3.37
CA LEU A 380 -13.97 12.99 -3.77
C LEU A 380 -14.52 11.83 -4.62
N ALA A 381 -13.84 11.54 -5.73
CA ALA A 381 -14.18 10.40 -6.58
C ALA A 381 -14.03 9.09 -5.80
N ARG A 382 -15.13 8.32 -5.70
CA ARG A 382 -15.19 7.00 -5.05
C ARG A 382 -15.58 5.92 -6.05
N PRO A 383 -14.63 5.32 -6.77
CA PRO A 383 -14.92 4.32 -7.80
C PRO A 383 -15.68 3.07 -7.30
N LEU A 384 -15.64 2.79 -6.00
CA LEU A 384 -16.15 1.56 -5.37
C LEU A 384 -17.32 1.78 -4.39
N SER A 385 -17.90 2.98 -4.32
CA SER A 385 -18.96 3.25 -3.34
C SER A 385 -20.23 2.44 -3.67
N PRO A 386 -20.92 1.83 -2.68
CA PRO A 386 -22.24 1.22 -2.88
C PRO A 386 -23.25 2.33 -3.24
N GLY A 387 -23.48 2.55 -4.53
CA GLY A 387 -24.34 3.63 -5.03
C GLY A 387 -23.72 4.50 -6.12
N SER A 388 -22.40 4.48 -6.31
CA SER A 388 -21.81 5.04 -7.52
C SER A 388 -22.11 4.10 -8.69
N ARG A 389 -22.87 4.59 -9.70
CA ARG A 389 -22.96 3.89 -10.99
C ARG A 389 -21.53 3.58 -11.44
N PRO A 390 -21.20 2.35 -11.89
CA PRO A 390 -19.88 2.08 -12.42
C PRO A 390 -19.64 3.06 -13.56
N ALA A 391 -18.81 4.08 -13.32
CA ALA A 391 -18.30 4.93 -14.37
C ALA A 391 -17.33 4.06 -15.15
N PHE A 392 -17.87 3.32 -16.11
CA PHE A 392 -17.05 2.72 -17.15
C PHE A 392 -16.32 3.90 -17.82
N PRO A 393 -14.97 3.91 -17.87
CA PRO A 393 -14.34 4.66 -18.91
C PRO A 393 -14.86 4.06 -20.22
N GLN A 394 -15.72 4.81 -20.91
CA GLN A 394 -16.12 4.48 -22.27
C GLN A 394 -14.84 4.20 -23.06
N PRO A 395 -14.77 3.13 -23.86
CA PRO A 395 -13.76 3.06 -24.91
C PRO A 395 -13.89 4.38 -25.68
N VAL A 396 -12.81 5.13 -25.78
CA VAL A 396 -12.75 6.25 -26.72
C VAL A 396 -13.04 5.62 -28.07
N ALA A 397 -14.23 5.85 -28.61
CA ALA A 397 -14.58 5.42 -29.96
C ALA A 397 -13.52 6.03 -30.88
N GLY A 398 -12.70 5.16 -31.46
CA GLY A 398 -11.72 5.53 -32.47
C GLY A 398 -12.43 6.28 -33.59
N GLY A 399 -11.74 7.29 -34.11
CA GLY A 399 -12.23 8.15 -35.17
C GLY A 399 -12.77 7.38 -36.37
N GLU A 400 -13.73 8.04 -37.03
CA GLU A 400 -14.28 7.64 -38.31
C GLU A 400 -13.19 7.17 -39.28
N PRO A 401 -13.36 6.01 -39.94
CA PRO A 401 -12.55 5.66 -41.10
C PRO A 401 -13.00 6.55 -42.26
N LEU A 402 -12.09 7.40 -42.73
CA LEU A 402 -12.17 8.00 -44.04
C LEU A 402 -12.10 6.91 -45.11
N GLY A 403 -13.12 6.87 -45.96
CA GLY A 403 -13.08 6.50 -47.39
C GLY A 403 -12.45 5.17 -47.81
N GLY A 404 -13.27 4.25 -48.32
CA GLY A 404 -12.80 3.11 -49.11
C GLY A 404 -13.90 2.11 -49.45
N ASP A 405 -14.51 2.31 -50.62
CA ASP A 405 -15.19 1.36 -51.51
C ASP A 405 -16.24 0.37 -50.96
N ARG A 406 -17.50 0.60 -51.39
CA ARG A 406 -18.55 -0.42 -51.51
C ARG A 406 -18.29 -1.29 -52.74
N PRO A 407 -18.75 -2.56 -52.72
CA PRO A 407 -19.89 -2.88 -53.57
C PRO A 407 -20.98 -3.74 -52.88
N ASP A 408 -22.20 -3.43 -53.30
CA ASP A 408 -23.39 -4.27 -53.53
C ASP A 408 -24.04 -5.17 -52.46
N ALA A 409 -25.26 -4.73 -52.11
CA ALA A 409 -26.54 -5.44 -52.15
C ALA A 409 -26.68 -6.82 -51.48
N ALA A 410 -27.57 -6.92 -50.49
CA ALA A 410 -28.95 -7.36 -50.70
C ALA A 410 -29.66 -7.77 -49.38
N ASP A 411 -30.85 -7.19 -49.20
CA ASP A 411 -32.10 -7.85 -48.81
C ASP A 411 -32.44 -8.18 -47.32
N ARG A 412 -33.68 -7.80 -46.99
CA ARG A 412 -34.59 -8.16 -45.86
C ARG A 412 -34.16 -7.74 -44.45
N GLY A 413 -34.96 -7.04 -43.66
CA GLY A 413 -36.37 -6.70 -43.76
C GLY A 413 -36.95 -6.62 -42.34
N GLY A 414 -37.69 -5.56 -42.05
CA GLY A 414 -38.84 -5.67 -41.15
C GLY A 414 -38.79 -4.99 -39.78
N ILE A 415 -39.39 -3.80 -39.73
CA ILE A 415 -40.46 -3.37 -38.77
C ILE A 415 -40.00 -3.16 -37.32
N ALA A 416 -39.70 -1.92 -36.91
CA ALA A 416 -40.63 -0.87 -36.41
C ALA A 416 -41.21 -1.22 -35.02
N VAL A 417 -41.20 -0.32 -34.03
CA VAL A 417 -42.25 0.72 -33.87
C VAL A 417 -41.72 1.97 -33.13
N HIS A 418 -41.91 3.11 -33.81
CA HIS A 418 -42.06 4.51 -33.37
C HIS A 418 -42.89 4.70 -32.06
N ARG A 419 -42.72 5.70 -31.20
CA ARG A 419 -42.84 7.18 -31.36
C ARG A 419 -42.71 7.74 -29.92
N ALA A 420 -41.79 8.63 -29.59
CA ALA A 420 -41.90 10.09 -29.69
C ALA A 420 -43.25 10.70 -29.21
N ARG A 421 -43.23 11.46 -28.11
CA ARG A 421 -43.38 12.94 -28.12
C ARG A 421 -43.55 13.55 -26.72
N ASP A 422 -42.80 14.64 -26.52
CA ASP A 422 -43.18 15.96 -26.00
C ASP A 422 -44.21 16.07 -24.87
N ARG A 423 -43.84 16.77 -23.78
CA ARG A 423 -44.11 18.21 -23.61
C ARG A 423 -43.67 18.75 -22.24
N ALA A 424 -43.22 19.99 -22.31
CA ALA A 424 -42.86 20.87 -21.21
C ALA A 424 -44.05 21.29 -20.33
N ALA A 425 -43.79 21.64 -19.06
CA ALA A 425 -44.26 22.87 -18.42
C ALA A 425 -43.71 22.94 -16.98
N GLY A 426 -43.20 24.12 -16.60
CA GLY A 426 -42.56 24.35 -15.31
C GLY A 426 -43.50 24.80 -14.20
N HIS A 427 -43.00 24.76 -12.96
CA HIS A 427 -43.34 25.71 -11.89
C HIS A 427 -42.32 25.57 -10.73
N ARG A 428 -41.67 26.67 -10.35
CA ARG A 428 -41.00 26.85 -9.03
C ARG A 428 -42.05 27.35 -8.01
N PRO A 429 -41.71 27.62 -6.73
CA PRO A 429 -41.30 26.71 -5.66
C PRO A 429 -42.19 26.91 -4.41
N ARG A 430 -42.18 26.00 -3.43
CA ARG A 430 -42.68 26.32 -2.06
C ARG A 430 -41.74 25.81 -0.97
N ARG A 431 -41.27 26.77 -0.17
CA ARG A 431 -40.66 26.59 1.15
C ARG A 431 -41.71 26.18 2.18
N ARG A 432 -41.31 25.36 3.16
CA ARG A 432 -41.72 25.22 4.58
C ARG A 432 -41.48 23.75 4.94
N ARG A 433 -41.07 23.34 6.14
CA ARG A 433 -40.62 23.94 7.40
C ARG A 433 -40.05 22.73 8.16
N ASP A 434 -38.93 22.90 8.83
CA ASP A 434 -38.43 21.95 9.83
C ASP A 434 -39.35 22.01 11.07
N PRO A 435 -39.64 20.89 11.75
CA PRO A 435 -39.24 20.86 13.15
C PRO A 435 -38.77 19.50 13.69
N ALA A 436 -37.99 19.62 14.77
CA ALA A 436 -37.83 18.70 15.89
C ALA A 436 -36.62 17.73 15.89
N ARG A 437 -35.56 18.27 16.50
CA ARG A 437 -34.55 17.57 17.31
C ARG A 437 -35.20 16.87 18.53
N HIS A 438 -34.48 15.89 19.08
CA HIS A 438 -34.44 15.25 20.42
C HIS A 438 -34.33 13.73 20.16
N ALA A 439 -33.34 12.94 20.63
CA ALA A 439 -32.51 13.01 21.82
C ALA A 439 -31.20 12.21 21.62
N ALA A 440 -30.09 12.68 22.19
CA ALA A 440 -28.94 11.88 22.62
C ALA A 440 -27.92 12.75 23.40
N HIS A 441 -28.14 12.88 24.72
CA HIS A 441 -27.09 13.04 25.74
C HIS A 441 -26.94 11.63 26.37
N ALA A 442 -25.82 11.12 26.88
CA ALA A 442 -24.55 11.64 27.39
C ALA A 442 -23.46 10.55 27.19
N LEU A 443 -22.16 10.83 27.13
CA LEU A 443 -21.24 10.88 28.27
C LEU A 443 -19.83 11.23 27.75
N PHE A 444 -19.20 12.29 28.26
CA PHE A 444 -17.79 12.41 28.70
C PHE A 444 -17.52 13.88 29.09
N PRO A 445 -16.94 14.18 30.27
CA PRO A 445 -16.90 15.53 30.82
C PRO A 445 -15.67 16.35 30.38
N LEU A 446 -15.95 17.61 30.04
CA LEU A 446 -15.29 18.85 30.47
C LEU A 446 -13.81 18.82 30.89
N VAL A 447 -12.98 19.42 30.05
CA VAL A 447 -11.95 20.38 30.48
C VAL A 447 -12.40 21.75 29.96
N ALA A 448 -12.81 22.63 30.87
CA ALA A 448 -13.17 24.02 30.60
C ALA A 448 -12.00 24.93 31.01
N GLY A 449 -11.71 25.95 30.19
CA GLY A 449 -10.90 27.08 30.62
C GLY A 449 -10.19 27.85 29.51
N ALA A 450 -10.93 28.75 28.83
CA ALA A 450 -10.53 30.14 28.50
C ALA A 450 -11.33 30.62 27.27
N GLY A 451 -12.28 31.51 27.52
CA GLY A 451 -13.16 32.08 26.49
C GLY A 451 -12.42 33.03 25.54
N GLY A 452 -12.66 32.84 24.25
CA GLY A 452 -12.35 33.80 23.19
C GLY A 452 -13.45 33.72 22.13
N ARG A 453 -14.17 34.83 21.93
CA ARG A 453 -15.20 34.96 20.88
C ARG A 453 -14.61 34.59 19.51
N PRO A 454 -15.35 33.93 18.60
CA PRO A 454 -14.85 33.64 17.26
C PRO A 454 -14.67 34.95 16.48
N ARG A 455 -13.42 35.35 16.24
CA ARG A 455 -13.11 36.40 15.26
C ARG A 455 -13.40 35.86 13.88
N ALA A 456 -14.28 36.53 13.15
CA ALA A 456 -14.46 36.34 11.73
C ALA A 456 -13.11 36.50 11.02
N CYS A 457 -12.63 35.43 10.37
CA CYS A 457 -11.48 35.49 9.48
C CYS A 457 -11.81 36.45 8.33
N ARG A 458 -11.33 37.68 8.41
CA ARG A 458 -11.15 38.53 7.23
C ARG A 458 -10.01 37.91 6.43
N CYS A 459 -10.31 37.51 5.19
CA CYS A 459 -9.28 37.22 4.20
C CYS A 459 -8.45 38.50 4.00
N SER A 460 -7.21 38.51 4.47
CA SER A 460 -6.22 39.50 4.05
C SER A 460 -5.89 39.27 2.57
N PRO A 461 -5.62 40.32 1.78
CA PRO A 461 -5.13 40.16 0.43
C PRO A 461 -3.80 39.39 0.47
N VAL A 462 -3.67 38.42 -0.44
CA VAL A 462 -2.39 37.74 -0.71
C VAL A 462 -1.39 38.81 -1.10
N THR A 463 -0.45 39.11 -0.19
CA THR A 463 0.71 39.93 -0.49
C THR A 463 1.59 39.12 -1.43
N THR A 464 1.94 39.71 -2.58
CA THR A 464 2.89 39.11 -3.53
C THR A 464 4.22 38.87 -2.82
N PRO A 465 4.74 37.64 -2.77
CA PRO A 465 6.04 37.38 -2.14
C PRO A 465 7.15 38.12 -2.90
N SER A 466 8.13 38.65 -2.16
CA SER A 466 9.26 39.42 -2.70
C SER A 466 9.94 38.72 -3.89
N PRO A 467 10.46 39.49 -4.87
CA PRO A 467 11.11 38.94 -6.05
C PRO A 467 12.37 38.16 -5.63
N VAL A 468 12.40 36.88 -5.96
CA VAL A 468 13.62 36.04 -5.92
C VAL A 468 14.37 36.27 -7.23
N SER A 469 15.69 36.08 -7.19
CA SER A 469 16.62 36.07 -8.32
C SER A 469 15.97 35.53 -9.60
N THR A 470 16.18 36.24 -10.71
CA THR A 470 15.76 35.80 -12.03
C THR A 470 16.21 34.35 -12.27
N PRO A 471 15.28 33.43 -12.62
CA PRO A 471 15.65 32.03 -12.82
C PRO A 471 16.62 31.94 -13.99
N ARG A 472 17.61 31.05 -13.85
CA ARG A 472 18.54 30.72 -14.93
C ARG A 472 17.85 29.73 -15.86
N HIS A 473 17.87 30.00 -17.15
CA HIS A 473 17.23 29.16 -18.17
C HIS A 473 18.28 28.56 -19.10
N ALA A 474 18.07 27.30 -19.48
CA ALA A 474 18.87 26.63 -20.49
C ALA A 474 17.96 25.80 -21.39
N ARG A 475 18.35 25.65 -22.66
CA ARG A 475 17.64 24.83 -23.63
C ARG A 475 18.53 23.71 -24.14
N VAL A 476 17.95 22.53 -24.31
CA VAL A 476 18.65 21.31 -24.69
C VAL A 476 17.97 20.65 -25.89
N ALA A 477 18.71 20.40 -26.97
CA ALA A 477 18.21 19.63 -28.12
C ALA A 477 18.09 18.13 -27.77
N VAL A 478 17.01 17.50 -28.23
CA VAL A 478 16.77 16.05 -28.05
C VAL A 478 17.64 15.21 -29.01
N SER A 479 18.10 15.81 -30.12
CA SER A 479 18.87 15.17 -31.21
C SER A 479 20.39 15.14 -31.03
N ASP A 480 20.97 16.05 -30.24
CA ASP A 480 22.42 16.24 -30.19
C ASP A 480 23.09 15.65 -28.94
N GLY A 481 24.23 14.98 -29.15
CA GLY A 481 25.10 14.51 -28.10
C GLY A 481 25.82 15.66 -27.37
N ALA A 482 26.02 15.48 -26.05
CA ALA A 482 26.57 16.41 -25.06
C ALA A 482 25.74 17.69 -24.83
N ILE A 483 25.08 17.76 -23.66
CA ILE A 483 24.34 18.93 -23.21
C ILE A 483 25.33 19.93 -22.59
N VAL A 484 25.66 21.00 -23.30
CA VAL A 484 26.16 22.23 -22.66
C VAL A 484 24.94 23.12 -22.47
N ALA A 485 24.36 23.06 -21.28
CA ALA A 485 23.31 23.99 -20.89
C ALA A 485 23.96 25.38 -20.78
N ASP A 486 23.76 26.24 -21.78
CA ASP A 486 24.15 27.63 -21.69
C ASP A 486 23.09 28.38 -20.89
N TRP A 487 23.43 28.74 -19.66
CA TRP A 487 22.49 29.28 -18.69
C TRP A 487 22.36 30.79 -18.87
N ALA A 488 21.29 31.24 -19.52
CA ALA A 488 21.00 32.64 -19.77
C ALA A 488 19.90 33.19 -18.85
N ALA A 489 19.77 34.53 -18.80
CA ALA A 489 18.68 35.20 -18.12
C ALA A 489 17.35 34.94 -18.85
N ALA A 490 16.36 34.41 -18.14
CA ALA A 490 15.16 33.85 -18.75
C ALA A 490 14.17 34.89 -19.31
N THR A 491 13.72 34.68 -20.55
CA THR A 491 12.36 35.04 -20.99
C THR A 491 11.55 33.73 -21.12
N CYS A 492 10.38 33.68 -20.48
CA CYS A 492 9.55 32.47 -20.48
C CYS A 492 8.93 32.27 -21.87
N VAL A 493 9.45 31.32 -22.65
CA VAL A 493 8.91 30.93 -23.96
C VAL A 493 8.36 29.50 -23.86
N MET A 494 7.27 29.23 -24.59
CA MET A 494 6.79 27.86 -24.78
C MET A 494 7.92 26.95 -25.30
N PRO A 495 8.09 25.72 -24.76
CA PRO A 495 9.17 24.84 -25.21
C PRO A 495 9.04 24.54 -26.70
N GLU A 496 10.14 24.55 -27.44
CA GLU A 496 10.14 24.17 -28.86
C GLU A 496 10.03 22.64 -29.03
N ARG A 497 9.60 22.16 -30.20
CA ARG A 497 9.56 20.70 -30.46
C ARG A 497 10.98 20.23 -30.73
N GLY A 498 11.33 19.04 -30.24
CA GLY A 498 12.71 18.55 -30.28
C GLY A 498 13.64 19.22 -29.24
N PHE A 499 13.09 20.02 -28.32
CA PHE A 499 13.85 20.66 -27.26
C PHE A 499 13.27 20.41 -25.86
N ILE A 500 14.15 20.43 -24.87
CA ILE A 500 13.83 20.40 -23.45
C ILE A 500 14.34 21.72 -22.84
N ASP A 501 13.43 22.49 -22.25
CA ASP A 501 13.76 23.73 -21.56
C ASP A 501 13.89 23.48 -20.05
N LEU A 502 14.96 24.01 -19.46
CA LEU A 502 15.36 23.83 -18.06
C LEU A 502 15.38 25.17 -17.33
N TRP A 503 14.85 25.22 -16.12
CA TRP A 503 14.90 26.38 -15.23
C TRP A 503 15.50 26.00 -13.88
N LEU A 504 16.52 26.74 -13.46
CA LEU A 504 17.20 26.59 -12.19
C LEU A 504 16.87 27.76 -11.27
N TYR A 505 16.44 27.43 -10.07
CA TYR A 505 15.94 28.36 -9.05
C TYR A 505 16.78 28.27 -7.78
N ASP A 506 17.13 29.43 -7.24
CA ASP A 506 17.63 29.56 -5.89
C ASP A 506 16.44 29.69 -4.94
N LEU A 507 16.35 28.77 -3.97
CA LEU A 507 15.27 28.72 -2.99
C LEU A 507 15.70 29.43 -1.70
N PRO A 508 14.87 30.30 -1.13
CA PRO A 508 15.23 31.09 0.04
C PRO A 508 15.57 30.22 1.26
N ALA A 509 16.44 30.75 2.12
CA ALA A 509 16.87 30.12 3.36
C ALA A 509 15.83 30.18 4.48
N THR A 510 14.90 31.14 4.42
CA THR A 510 13.88 31.39 5.44
C THR A 510 12.46 31.09 4.92
N PRO A 511 11.58 30.51 5.75
CA PRO A 511 10.17 30.38 5.39
C PRO A 511 9.56 31.77 5.17
N PRO A 512 8.82 32.01 4.08
CA PRO A 512 7.96 33.19 4.02
C PRO A 512 6.93 33.09 5.14
N THR A 513 6.79 34.16 5.93
CA THR A 513 5.83 34.32 7.05
C THR A 513 4.37 34.01 6.69
N ASP A 514 4.10 33.94 5.40
CA ASP A 514 2.83 33.89 4.70
C ASP A 514 2.49 32.48 4.17
N THR A 515 3.39 31.49 4.30
CA THR A 515 3.17 30.10 3.87
C THR A 515 2.67 29.14 4.96
N GLY A 516 2.65 29.58 6.22
CA GLY A 516 2.29 28.73 7.38
C GLY A 516 3.26 27.55 7.64
N ALA A 517 4.40 27.49 6.95
CA ALA A 517 5.40 26.44 7.11
C ALA A 517 6.37 26.78 8.25
N THR A 518 6.49 25.88 9.23
CA THR A 518 7.38 26.03 10.41
C THR A 518 8.81 25.51 10.20
N ASP A 519 9.07 24.79 9.10
CA ASP A 519 10.37 24.20 8.75
C ASP A 519 10.79 24.63 7.33
N THR A 520 12.05 25.08 7.21
CA THR A 520 12.74 25.47 5.97
C THR A 520 12.60 24.44 4.84
N HIS A 521 12.58 23.14 5.15
CA HIS A 521 12.41 22.11 4.12
C HIS A 521 11.02 22.16 3.46
N THR A 522 9.98 22.39 4.25
CA THR A 522 8.60 22.50 3.77
C THR A 522 8.41 23.80 2.98
N ALA A 523 9.00 24.91 3.45
CA ALA A 523 8.97 26.19 2.74
C ALA A 523 9.62 26.10 1.35
N ARG A 524 10.80 25.48 1.25
CA ARG A 524 11.49 25.24 -0.01
C ARG A 524 10.69 24.36 -0.97
N ALA A 525 10.03 23.32 -0.46
CA ALA A 525 9.17 22.46 -1.27
C ALA A 525 7.92 23.19 -1.79
N SER A 526 7.27 24.00 -0.95
CA SER A 526 6.14 24.85 -1.35
C SER A 526 6.56 25.87 -2.40
N ARG A 527 7.74 26.48 -2.26
CA ARG A 527 8.26 27.44 -3.22
C ARG A 527 8.58 26.81 -4.57
N ALA A 528 9.25 25.66 -4.61
CA ALA A 528 9.52 24.94 -5.86
C ALA A 528 8.22 24.59 -6.61
N ARG A 529 7.17 24.18 -5.88
CA ARG A 529 5.85 23.91 -6.48
C ARG A 529 5.18 25.17 -7.02
N PHE A 530 5.35 26.30 -6.35
CA PHE A 530 4.85 27.60 -6.81
C PHE A 530 5.53 28.01 -8.12
N GLU A 531 6.86 27.91 -8.20
CA GLU A 531 7.61 28.24 -9.41
C GLU A 531 7.24 27.33 -10.60
N LEU A 532 7.14 26.02 -10.36
CA LEU A 532 6.65 25.06 -11.37
C LEU A 532 5.27 25.46 -11.88
N ARG A 533 4.31 25.77 -10.99
CA ARG A 533 2.97 26.20 -11.39
C ARG A 533 3.00 27.48 -12.22
N GLY A 534 3.82 28.45 -11.83
CA GLY A 534 4.00 29.70 -12.58
C GLY A 534 4.55 29.47 -13.99
N LEU A 535 5.53 28.56 -14.14
CA LEU A 535 6.04 28.15 -15.46
C LEU A 535 4.97 27.48 -16.31
N LEU A 536 4.26 26.50 -15.76
CA LEU A 536 3.20 25.79 -16.47
C LEU A 536 2.09 26.74 -16.92
N ALA A 537 1.71 27.68 -16.05
CA ALA A 537 0.70 28.70 -16.34
C ALA A 537 1.10 29.57 -17.53
N ARG A 538 2.34 30.09 -17.51
CA ARG A 538 2.88 30.90 -18.61
C ARG A 538 3.02 30.11 -19.91
N ALA A 539 3.53 28.88 -19.84
CA ALA A 539 3.64 28.00 -21.00
C ALA A 539 2.25 27.74 -21.61
N LEU A 540 1.26 27.41 -20.79
CA LEU A 540 -0.09 27.10 -21.27
C LEU A 540 -0.93 28.34 -21.64
N GLY A 541 -0.45 29.57 -21.37
CA GLY A 541 -1.24 30.79 -21.54
C GLY A 541 -2.46 30.84 -20.61
N GLN A 542 -2.38 30.25 -19.42
CA GLN A 542 -3.46 30.12 -18.45
C GLN A 542 -3.08 30.76 -17.11
N SER A 543 -4.07 31.02 -16.24
CA SER A 543 -3.79 31.39 -14.85
C SER A 543 -3.26 30.18 -14.06
N ALA A 544 -2.45 30.42 -13.02
CA ALA A 544 -1.85 29.33 -12.22
C ALA A 544 -2.89 28.42 -11.56
N ASP A 545 -4.07 28.95 -11.23
CA ASP A 545 -5.19 28.22 -10.65
C ASP A 545 -5.91 27.32 -11.66
N ALA A 546 -5.84 27.67 -12.96
CA ALA A 546 -6.44 26.89 -14.03
C ALA A 546 -5.59 25.68 -14.46
N VAL A 547 -4.31 25.62 -14.04
CA VAL A 547 -3.42 24.49 -14.35
C VAL A 547 -3.80 23.26 -13.53
N GLU A 548 -4.52 22.33 -14.16
CA GLU A 548 -4.82 21.01 -13.61
C GLU A 548 -3.65 20.04 -13.81
N ILE A 549 -2.87 19.84 -12.75
CA ILE A 549 -1.89 18.77 -12.66
C ILE A 549 -2.60 17.50 -12.16
N VAL A 550 -2.56 16.43 -12.95
CA VAL A 550 -3.11 15.12 -12.64
C VAL A 550 -1.99 14.09 -12.49
N SER A 551 -2.21 13.04 -11.72
CA SER A 551 -1.27 11.91 -11.68
C SER A 551 -1.51 11.00 -12.89
N GLY A 552 -0.51 10.85 -13.76
CA GLY A 552 -0.54 9.99 -14.94
C GLY A 552 -0.62 8.49 -14.59
N ALA A 553 -0.65 7.64 -15.62
CA ALA A 553 -0.86 6.19 -15.48
C ALA A 553 0.15 5.50 -14.54
N ARG A 554 1.37 6.06 -14.44
CA ARG A 554 2.48 5.57 -13.63
C ARG A 554 2.75 6.46 -12.41
N GLY A 555 1.83 7.33 -11.98
CA GLY A 555 2.04 8.20 -10.80
C GLY A 555 2.93 9.43 -11.03
N LYS A 556 3.64 9.51 -12.17
CA LYS A 556 4.29 10.73 -12.64
C LYS A 556 3.25 11.85 -12.87
N PRO A 557 3.46 13.07 -12.36
CA PRO A 557 2.58 14.22 -12.64
C PRO A 557 2.51 14.53 -14.14
N SER A 558 1.32 14.84 -14.63
CA SER A 558 1.07 15.27 -16.01
C SER A 558 0.01 16.38 -16.04
N ILE A 559 -0.04 17.15 -17.12
CA ILE A 559 -1.05 18.20 -17.29
C ILE A 559 -2.28 17.57 -17.95
N ARG A 560 -3.48 17.91 -17.45
CA ARG A 560 -4.72 17.54 -18.15
C ARG A 560 -4.90 18.46 -19.37
N SER A 561 -4.49 18.00 -20.55
CA SER A 561 -4.69 18.76 -21.80
C SER A 561 -6.14 18.67 -22.29
N ARG A 562 -6.78 19.82 -22.52
CA ARG A 562 -8.02 19.94 -23.31
C ARG A 562 -7.65 20.36 -24.73
N GLY A 563 -7.27 19.40 -25.57
CA GLY A 563 -7.12 19.60 -27.02
C GLY A 563 -5.84 20.30 -27.51
N SER A 564 -4.85 20.58 -26.66
CA SER A 564 -3.53 21.08 -27.07
C SER A 564 -2.47 19.97 -27.03
N ALA A 565 -1.36 20.13 -27.77
CA ALA A 565 -0.24 19.18 -27.77
C ALA A 565 0.22 18.85 -26.33
N PRO A 566 0.63 17.60 -26.04
CA PRO A 566 1.00 17.21 -24.68
C PRO A 566 2.19 18.06 -24.18
N LEU A 567 2.13 18.50 -22.92
CA LEU A 567 3.24 19.20 -22.26
C LEU A 567 3.73 18.31 -21.11
N TYR A 568 4.97 17.84 -21.24
CA TYR A 568 5.65 17.02 -20.24
C TYR A 568 6.49 17.91 -19.33
N PHE A 569 6.53 17.57 -18.05
CA PHE A 569 7.34 18.29 -17.09
C PHE A 569 7.89 17.38 -16.00
N ASN A 570 8.96 17.84 -15.35
CA ASN A 570 9.47 17.25 -14.12
C ASN A 570 10.14 18.34 -13.27
N THR A 571 10.16 18.18 -11.95
CA THR A 571 10.84 19.10 -11.04
C THR A 571 11.59 18.29 -9.98
N SER A 572 12.82 18.69 -9.66
CA SER A 572 13.64 18.12 -8.59
C SER A 572 14.26 19.21 -7.73
N ARG A 573 14.62 18.88 -6.49
CA ARG A 573 15.21 19.81 -5.53
C ARG A 573 16.28 19.13 -4.69
N SER A 574 17.34 19.85 -4.38
CA SER A 574 18.30 19.45 -3.36
C SER A 574 18.87 20.69 -2.69
N GLY A 575 19.12 20.64 -1.38
CA GLY A 575 19.58 21.79 -0.61
C GLY A 575 18.71 23.05 -0.80
N ALA A 576 19.32 24.12 -1.31
CA ALA A 576 18.72 25.43 -1.56
C ALA A 576 18.43 25.67 -3.05
N ILE A 577 18.45 24.62 -3.89
CA ILE A 577 18.23 24.75 -5.33
C ILE A 577 17.07 23.87 -5.79
N ALA A 578 16.36 24.32 -6.82
CA ALA A 578 15.37 23.52 -7.54
C ALA A 578 15.61 23.62 -9.05
N LEU A 579 15.44 22.48 -9.73
CA LEU A 579 15.53 22.35 -11.17
C LEU A 579 14.17 21.92 -11.71
N THR A 580 13.69 22.58 -12.76
CA THR A 580 12.42 22.27 -13.43
C THR A 580 12.64 22.13 -14.93
N ALA A 581 12.03 21.12 -15.55
CA ALA A 581 12.17 20.81 -16.97
C ALA A 581 10.80 20.72 -17.65
N LEU A 582 10.66 21.28 -18.85
CA LEU A 582 9.46 21.19 -19.69
C LEU A 582 9.81 20.75 -21.13
N ALA A 583 8.94 19.97 -21.78
CA ALA A 583 9.04 19.59 -23.20
C ALA A 583 7.67 19.29 -23.84
N ARG A 584 7.53 19.43 -25.16
CA ARG A 584 6.25 19.23 -25.89
C ARG A 584 6.03 17.83 -26.48
N ASP A 585 7.09 17.10 -26.74
CA ASP A 585 7.04 15.83 -27.48
C ASP A 585 7.77 14.71 -26.76
N THR A 586 8.45 15.02 -25.66
CA THR A 586 9.42 14.11 -25.04
C THR A 586 9.05 13.85 -23.58
N GLU A 587 8.80 12.58 -23.22
CA GLU A 587 8.73 12.21 -21.79
C GLU A 587 10.13 12.39 -21.17
N LEU A 588 10.20 13.09 -20.05
CA LEU A 588 11.46 13.39 -19.37
C LEU A 588 11.41 13.25 -17.85
N GLY A 589 12.56 13.01 -17.22
CA GLY A 589 12.76 13.09 -15.78
C GLY A 589 14.08 13.78 -15.49
N ILE A 590 14.13 14.58 -14.44
CA ILE A 590 15.35 15.26 -13.98
C ILE A 590 15.61 14.93 -12.51
N ASP A 591 16.87 14.99 -12.14
CA ASP A 591 17.27 14.99 -10.74
C ASP A 591 18.45 15.94 -10.49
N ILE A 592 18.58 16.40 -9.24
CA ILE A 592 19.65 17.30 -8.80
C ILE A 592 20.03 16.95 -7.36
N GLU A 593 21.33 16.88 -7.05
CA GLU A 593 21.84 16.56 -5.71
C GLU A 593 23.03 17.42 -5.31
N CYS A 594 22.97 18.11 -4.16
CA CYS A 594 24.05 18.97 -3.67
C CYS A 594 25.20 18.17 -3.04
N HIS A 595 26.44 18.62 -3.26
CA HIS A 595 27.63 18.10 -2.60
C HIS A 595 27.68 18.50 -1.11
N GLY A 596 28.00 17.56 -0.22
CA GLY A 596 28.17 17.86 1.21
C GLY A 596 28.43 16.63 2.09
N PRO A 597 28.97 16.82 3.31
CA PRO A 597 29.47 15.75 4.19
C PRO A 597 28.41 14.78 4.73
N ASP A 598 27.13 15.04 4.45
CA ASP A 598 26.00 14.35 5.10
C ASP A 598 25.24 13.40 4.16
N ARG A 599 25.66 13.21 2.89
CA ARG A 599 24.76 12.63 1.86
C ARG A 599 25.31 11.64 0.83
N ALA A 600 26.54 11.16 0.99
CA ALA A 600 26.95 9.88 0.40
C ALA A 600 27.49 9.04 1.55
N PRO A 601 26.73 8.05 2.08
CA PRO A 601 26.71 6.74 1.42
C PRO A 601 25.43 5.94 1.72
N PHE A 602 24.43 5.98 0.83
CA PHE A 602 23.35 4.97 0.88
C PHE A 602 23.30 4.07 -0.35
N LEU A 603 24.12 4.29 -1.37
CA LEU A 603 24.03 3.52 -2.61
C LEU A 603 25.33 3.19 -3.37
N CYS A 604 26.51 3.45 -2.83
CA CYS A 604 27.74 2.86 -3.35
C CYS A 604 28.68 2.53 -2.20
N ARG A 605 28.97 1.23 -2.03
CA ARG A 605 30.16 0.76 -1.33
C ARG A 605 31.05 -0.03 -2.29
N ASP A 606 31.15 0.43 -3.54
CA ASP A 606 32.46 0.32 -4.18
C ASP A 606 33.35 1.30 -3.43
N HIS A 607 34.07 0.82 -2.42
CA HIS A 607 35.11 1.57 -1.72
C HIS A 607 36.26 2.04 -2.65
N ALA A 608 36.14 1.79 -3.96
CA ALA A 608 37.03 2.22 -5.01
C ALA A 608 36.57 3.49 -5.76
N LEU A 609 35.32 3.96 -5.60
CA LEU A 609 34.80 5.11 -6.36
C LEU A 609 34.75 6.40 -5.51
N PRO A 610 35.14 7.56 -6.06
CA PRO A 610 35.00 8.85 -5.38
C PRO A 610 33.53 9.22 -5.09
N ASP A 611 33.27 9.93 -3.98
CA ASP A 611 31.91 10.36 -3.56
C ASP A 611 31.16 11.18 -4.63
N SER A 612 31.89 11.94 -5.44
CA SER A 612 31.36 12.67 -6.59
C SER A 612 30.81 11.74 -7.66
N GLU A 613 31.45 10.59 -7.89
CA GLU A 613 30.98 9.62 -8.88
C GLU A 613 29.75 8.85 -8.38
N VAL A 614 29.69 8.58 -7.08
CA VAL A 614 28.52 7.98 -6.42
C VAL A 614 27.29 8.87 -6.55
N THR A 615 27.45 10.15 -6.21
CA THR A 615 26.39 11.16 -6.27
C THR A 615 25.86 11.26 -7.71
N ARG A 616 26.76 11.38 -8.68
CA ARG A 616 26.44 11.42 -10.10
C ARG A 616 25.69 10.19 -10.61
N ARG A 617 26.09 8.98 -10.23
CA ARG A 617 25.37 7.75 -10.62
C ARG A 617 23.97 7.69 -10.01
N TRP A 618 23.83 8.11 -8.75
CA TRP A 618 22.55 8.20 -8.06
C TRP A 618 21.61 9.20 -8.75
N THR A 619 22.07 10.41 -9.03
CA THR A 619 21.29 11.44 -9.70
C THR A 619 20.75 10.96 -11.06
N ARG A 620 21.55 10.23 -11.84
CA ARG A 620 21.08 9.63 -13.11
C ARG A 620 19.98 8.61 -12.92
N HIS A 621 20.14 7.72 -11.94
CA HIS A 621 19.17 6.70 -11.64
C HIS A 621 17.83 7.32 -11.22
N GLU A 622 17.85 8.32 -10.32
CA GLU A 622 16.65 9.04 -9.90
C GLU A 622 16.00 9.81 -11.06
N ALA A 623 16.78 10.43 -11.95
CA ALA A 623 16.24 11.08 -13.15
C ALA A 623 15.48 10.08 -14.04
N LEU A 624 16.01 8.86 -14.23
CA LEU A 624 15.36 7.79 -15.00
C LEU A 624 14.09 7.27 -14.31
N VAL A 625 14.12 7.04 -12.99
CA VAL A 625 12.95 6.63 -12.21
C VAL A 625 11.85 7.68 -12.28
N LYS A 626 12.20 8.96 -12.16
CA LYS A 626 11.28 10.10 -12.30
C LYS A 626 10.75 10.24 -13.72
N GLY A 627 11.57 9.92 -14.72
CA GLY A 627 11.19 9.93 -16.13
C GLY A 627 10.15 8.86 -16.44
N THR A 628 10.42 7.62 -16.04
CA THR A 628 9.58 6.44 -16.33
C THR A 628 8.32 6.36 -15.46
N GLY A 629 8.32 6.98 -14.27
CA GLY A 629 7.20 6.95 -13.32
C GLY A 629 7.06 5.66 -12.51
N PHE A 630 7.81 4.60 -12.80
CA PHE A 630 7.62 3.28 -12.18
C PHE A 630 7.99 3.18 -10.68
N GLY A 631 8.37 4.29 -10.04
CA GLY A 631 8.83 4.29 -8.65
C GLY A 631 9.94 3.26 -8.43
N LEU A 632 9.98 2.65 -7.24
CA LEU A 632 11.01 1.66 -6.89
C LEU A 632 10.92 0.32 -7.66
N SER A 633 9.89 0.10 -8.49
CA SER A 633 9.74 -1.15 -9.26
C SER A 633 10.73 -1.28 -10.44
N VAL A 634 11.42 -0.20 -10.81
CA VAL A 634 12.54 -0.20 -11.78
C VAL A 634 13.75 -0.99 -11.25
N ARG A 635 13.89 -1.19 -9.93
CA ARG A 635 15.02 -1.89 -9.31
C ARG A 635 15.17 -3.35 -9.74
N ALA A 636 14.06 -4.04 -9.98
CA ALA A 636 14.07 -5.49 -10.24
C ALA A 636 14.63 -5.88 -11.63
N GLN A 637 14.96 -4.90 -12.49
CA GLN A 637 15.50 -5.16 -13.83
C GLN A 637 16.93 -4.61 -14.04
N SER A 638 17.60 -4.15 -12.98
CA SER A 638 18.96 -3.57 -12.96
C SER A 638 19.14 -2.29 -13.79
N PRO A 639 19.62 -1.21 -13.14
CA PRO A 639 20.66 -0.41 -13.76
C PRO A 639 21.68 0.10 -12.72
N PHE A 640 22.44 -0.80 -12.08
CA PHE A 640 23.71 -0.41 -11.43
C PHE A 640 24.88 -0.34 -12.43
N ALA A 641 24.64 -0.68 -13.69
CA ALA A 641 25.58 -0.60 -14.81
C ALA A 641 25.41 0.67 -15.68
N LEU A 642 24.98 1.80 -15.12
CA LEU A 642 24.97 3.06 -15.87
C LEU A 642 26.42 3.61 -15.93
N SER A 643 27.10 3.29 -17.03
CA SER A 643 28.47 3.72 -17.37
C SER A 643 28.69 5.25 -17.29
N ALA A 644 29.96 5.66 -17.21
CA ALA A 644 30.39 7.06 -17.27
C ALA A 644 30.17 7.68 -18.67
N SER A 645 29.60 8.88 -18.68
CA SER A 645 29.49 9.89 -19.77
C SER A 645 28.18 10.02 -20.56
N ALA A 646 27.39 8.95 -20.72
CA ALA A 646 25.99 8.94 -21.19
C ALA A 646 25.57 7.51 -21.55
N GLY A 647 24.27 7.24 -21.64
CA GLY A 647 23.84 5.95 -22.19
C GLY A 647 22.36 5.85 -22.52
N THR A 648 21.99 4.69 -23.03
CA THR A 648 20.62 4.32 -23.38
C THR A 648 20.20 3.05 -22.66
N LEU A 649 18.93 2.96 -22.29
CA LEU A 649 18.33 1.81 -21.61
C LEU A 649 16.97 1.53 -22.25
N GLN A 650 16.72 0.28 -22.62
CA GLN A 650 15.35 -0.14 -22.90
C GLN A 650 14.62 -0.46 -21.59
N PHE A 651 13.50 0.20 -21.37
CA PHE A 651 12.65 -0.04 -20.20
C PHE A 651 11.18 0.07 -20.57
N GLY A 652 10.39 -0.97 -20.25
CA GLY A 652 8.96 -1.01 -20.55
C GLY A 652 8.61 -0.98 -22.04
N GLY A 653 9.51 -1.43 -22.93
CA GLY A 653 9.35 -1.36 -24.38
C GLY A 653 9.79 -0.03 -25.01
N THR A 654 10.20 0.94 -24.20
CA THR A 654 10.63 2.27 -24.64
C THR A 654 12.13 2.47 -24.44
N ARG A 655 12.83 3.12 -25.39
CA ARG A 655 14.25 3.46 -25.27
C ARG A 655 14.41 4.80 -24.54
N TRP A 656 14.99 4.77 -23.35
CA TRP A 656 15.35 5.95 -22.57
C TRP A 656 16.82 6.30 -22.79
N THR A 657 17.12 7.58 -22.86
CA THR A 657 18.48 8.13 -22.91
C THR A 657 18.69 8.98 -21.68
N TRP A 658 19.88 8.94 -21.06
CA TRP A 658 20.22 9.86 -19.95
C TRP A 658 21.53 10.60 -20.20
N ARG A 659 21.65 11.78 -19.58
CA ARG A 659 22.79 12.70 -19.68
C ARG A 659 22.98 13.46 -18.37
N ASP A 660 24.22 13.87 -18.09
CA ASP A 660 24.51 14.81 -17.01
C ASP A 660 24.29 16.26 -17.50
N LEU A 661 23.86 17.12 -16.60
CA LEU A 661 23.69 18.55 -16.84
C LEU A 661 24.86 19.30 -16.21
N ARG A 662 25.52 20.17 -16.97
CA ARG A 662 26.50 21.11 -16.42
C ARG A 662 25.75 22.26 -15.75
N LEU A 663 25.88 22.39 -14.44
CA LEU A 663 25.33 23.51 -13.68
C LEU A 663 26.26 24.73 -13.78
N PRO A 664 25.73 25.97 -13.63
CA PRO A 664 26.55 27.19 -13.59
C PRO A 664 27.63 27.14 -12.50
N ASP A 665 28.73 27.87 -12.74
CA ASP A 665 29.81 28.03 -11.77
C ASP A 665 29.30 28.49 -10.40
N GLY A 666 29.85 27.89 -9.33
CA GLY A 666 29.48 28.17 -7.94
C GLY A 666 28.34 27.32 -7.39
N ILE A 667 27.69 26.46 -8.20
CA ILE A 667 26.68 25.50 -7.71
C ILE A 667 27.33 24.14 -7.49
N ALA A 668 27.48 23.77 -6.22
CA ALA A 668 28.00 22.46 -5.84
C ALA A 668 26.88 21.41 -5.86
N ALA A 669 26.48 20.95 -7.05
CA ALA A 669 25.52 19.86 -7.22
C ALA A 669 25.74 19.08 -8.52
N ASP A 670 25.34 17.80 -8.53
CA ASP A 670 25.18 16.99 -9.73
C ASP A 670 23.73 17.10 -10.21
N ALA A 671 23.53 17.13 -11.53
CA ALA A 671 22.19 17.10 -12.13
C ALA A 671 22.17 16.16 -13.33
N ALA A 672 21.05 15.46 -13.52
CA ALA A 672 20.88 14.52 -14.63
C ALA A 672 19.49 14.66 -15.27
N LEU A 673 19.42 14.35 -16.55
CA LEU A 673 18.22 14.35 -17.37
C LEU A 673 18.09 12.98 -18.04
N ALA A 674 16.91 12.37 -17.96
CA ALA A 674 16.53 11.16 -18.68
C ALA A 674 15.32 11.44 -19.56
N PHE A 675 15.35 11.03 -20.83
CA PHE A 675 14.28 11.31 -21.78
C PHE A 675 14.10 10.23 -22.85
N CYS A 676 12.92 10.19 -23.45
CA CYS A 676 12.59 9.30 -24.58
C CYS A 676 12.52 10.11 -25.89
N PRO A 677 13.46 9.94 -26.84
CA PRO A 677 13.34 10.56 -28.15
C PRO A 677 12.09 10.04 -28.87
N VAL A 678 11.35 10.90 -29.54
CA VAL A 678 10.28 10.48 -30.45
C VAL A 678 10.94 10.02 -31.75
N GLU A 679 10.93 8.72 -32.04
CA GLU A 679 11.21 8.23 -33.39
C GLU A 679 10.05 8.65 -34.32
N GLU A 680 10.37 9.09 -35.54
CA GLU A 680 9.43 9.58 -36.57
C GLU A 680 8.35 8.57 -37.02
N THR A 681 8.30 7.38 -36.42
CA THR A 681 7.30 6.36 -36.68
C THR A 681 6.35 6.26 -35.50
N GLY A 682 5.27 7.03 -35.56
CA GLY A 682 4.26 7.13 -34.51
C GLY A 682 3.81 5.78 -33.96
N ARG A 683 4.20 5.48 -32.72
CA ARG A 683 3.50 4.65 -31.70
C ARG A 683 4.40 4.53 -30.46
N CYS A 684 4.17 5.36 -29.46
CA CYS A 684 4.41 4.96 -28.06
C CYS A 684 3.08 4.42 -27.53
N GLY A 685 2.97 3.10 -27.43
CA GLY A 685 1.81 2.37 -26.89
C GLY A 685 1.99 1.98 -25.44
#